data_AF-A0A6I3BYB2-F1
#
_entry.id   AF-A0A6I3BYB2-F1
#
_cell.length_a   1.000
_cell.length_b   1.000
_cell.length_c   1.000
_cell.angle_alpha   90.00
_cell.angle_beta   90.00
_cell.angle_gamma   90.00
#
_symmetry.space_group_name_H-M   'P 1'
#
loop_
_entity.id
_entity.type
_entity.pdbx_description
1 polymer ?
#
loop_
_entity_poly.entity_id
_entity_poly.type
_entity_poly.pdbx_seq_one_letter_code
_entity_poly.pdbx_strand_id
1 'polypeptide(L)'
;MRTRSSGGNLLHLPESDLAAQLSALDWNFADANTQEHGHALLPYPAKFPPQLPAQLIHLLSDEQDTVLDCFGGSGTTALEAVRSGRRAVSIDANPIGTLLTSVKTTPMGGADRDALLSFADSIEDLADRVTPRGPVWQPQIPNVGRWYAPHVFDELAIVRAHLLEQLSEGEARDAALLIFVQVAARLSFQDSETRYRATPREITPGEAARRVAADLRRLVSQLPTAAAGWSKSTVVHGDARDGSAYPVAGSVGLVVTSPPYPNAYDYHLYHRFRIFWLAQEPRDLRSVEIGSHLVNQSLADPVHQYERDMTAVLRNVAGVLRPGRLAAFVVGDGLHKGELYPTGQAIRRLAATVGLDHVVTITRLLPQYKRSVTVAGRRLREENVVVLRRPQRTTGLSRVDPPYPLYPYETVLAEQEWSVLSGEADPTAVLQAAFTSAVVTDGIVVPTLQSVAEVDPSGSAKKNSTYAGHGIHRYKGKFYPQLAKSLVNVTGARQRVGVVLDPFGGSGTVALESSLAGLKSVSLDINPVAIAAATAKQSLLQVTSDDLHRALCCADRAVDRFQGQTDWSQFSPDCLDELQSWFPPPALAKLSVLLKVARSTAVSRACPDGRTILEVLISDLTRECSQQEPSDLRIRRRAVPIDDADVFGLFSARASRLLERHRAFGPRLALRDHLPRATILDASASDSSSFTHEAFEHGVSAVVSSPPYGTALPYIDTDRLSIAAVFGRTRRQRTQLEASLVGSREITGRETAEWEALLGSPGAVNLPATTTSYLDALYRAVSADSSAGFRKLRTPALLLRYFVQMNAVLSNVAKVLVPKGEVALVLGDSTTTIAGQKWLIPTVDEVASISKGLGWSLVDDLPITVTQEGLLNARHAITANRVIRFQAD
;
A
#
# COMPACT_ATOMS: atom_id res chain seq x y z
N MET A 1 14.65 21.13 24.10
CA MET A 1 16.01 21.69 24.29
C MET A 1 16.98 20.70 23.65
N ARG A 2 17.64 21.06 22.54
CA ARG A 2 18.49 20.14 21.75
C ARG A 2 19.84 19.97 22.47
N THR A 3 20.03 18.86 23.18
CA THR A 3 21.38 18.41 23.54
C THR A 3 22.08 17.95 22.26
N ARG A 4 22.92 18.82 21.68
CA ARG A 4 23.83 18.43 20.60
C ARG A 4 24.79 17.38 21.17
N SER A 5 24.61 16.11 20.84
CA SER A 5 25.66 15.11 20.99
C SER A 5 26.83 15.54 20.09
N SER A 6 28.02 15.61 20.66
CA SER A 6 29.23 16.23 20.09
C SER A 6 29.93 15.41 18.99
N GLY A 7 29.22 14.56 18.25
CA GLY A 7 29.75 13.82 17.10
C GLY A 7 28.88 14.06 15.87
N GLY A 8 29.49 14.44 14.74
CA GLY A 8 28.78 14.50 13.45
C GLY A 8 28.29 13.11 13.00
N ASN A 9 27.45 13.07 11.95
CA ASN A 9 27.01 11.82 11.33
C ASN A 9 28.24 11.03 10.83
N LEU A 10 28.43 9.82 11.34
CA LEU A 10 29.60 8.95 11.07
C LEU A 10 29.36 7.99 9.91
N LEU A 11 28.12 7.89 9.42
CA LEU A 11 27.71 6.91 8.41
C LEU A 11 28.61 6.87 7.16
N HIS A 12 29.08 8.04 6.72
CA HIS A 12 29.84 8.19 5.47
C HIS A 12 31.35 8.02 5.64
N LEU A 13 31.83 7.67 6.83
CA LEU A 13 33.25 7.42 7.06
C LEU A 13 33.71 6.09 6.45
N PRO A 14 35.00 5.98 6.04
CA PRO A 14 35.63 4.70 5.78
C PRO A 14 35.46 3.74 6.97
N GLU A 15 35.39 2.44 6.70
CA GLU A 15 35.05 1.44 7.73
C GLU A 15 36.02 1.43 8.92
N SER A 16 37.33 1.55 8.65
CA SER A 16 38.36 1.65 9.69
C SER A 16 38.16 2.85 10.61
N ASP A 17 37.74 3.98 10.04
CA ASP A 17 37.53 5.23 10.77
C ASP A 17 36.22 5.20 11.56
N LEU A 18 35.17 4.61 10.98
CA LEU A 18 33.89 4.41 11.66
C LEU A 18 34.05 3.54 12.92
N ALA A 19 34.73 2.39 12.79
CA ALA A 19 34.95 1.48 13.92
C ALA A 19 35.75 2.16 15.05
N ALA A 20 36.80 2.90 14.69
CA ALA A 20 37.63 3.65 15.65
C ALA A 20 36.81 4.74 16.39
N GLN A 21 36.03 5.53 15.65
CA GLN A 21 35.20 6.60 16.23
C GLN A 21 34.10 6.04 17.15
N LEU A 22 33.41 4.98 16.75
CA LEU A 22 32.40 4.34 17.59
C LEU A 22 32.99 3.76 18.89
N SER A 23 34.20 3.21 18.82
CA SER A 23 34.90 2.64 19.97
C SER A 23 35.39 3.70 20.96
N ALA A 24 35.62 4.93 20.48
CA ALA A 24 36.10 6.04 21.30
C ALA A 24 34.99 6.74 22.12
N LEU A 25 33.72 6.47 21.82
CA LEU A 25 32.58 7.06 22.51
C LEU A 25 32.26 6.32 23.82
N ASP A 26 31.73 7.04 24.81
CA ASP A 26 31.21 6.43 26.04
C ASP A 26 29.76 5.94 25.84
N TRP A 27 29.56 4.63 26.02
CA TRP A 27 28.27 3.95 25.87
C TRP A 27 27.65 3.51 27.21
N ASN A 28 28.22 3.93 28.35
CA ASN A 28 27.76 3.50 29.66
C ASN A 28 26.53 4.27 30.16
N PHE A 29 26.40 5.55 29.81
CA PHE A 29 25.29 6.45 30.18
C PHE A 29 24.95 6.41 31.69
N ALA A 30 25.96 6.31 32.56
CA ALA A 30 25.79 6.03 33.99
C ALA A 30 24.85 7.01 34.73
N ASP A 31 24.87 8.29 34.34
CA ASP A 31 24.11 9.38 34.96
C ASP A 31 22.89 9.82 34.14
N ALA A 32 22.55 9.12 33.05
CA ALA A 32 21.50 9.55 32.14
C ALA A 32 20.08 9.24 32.68
N ASN A 33 19.18 10.23 32.60
CA ASN A 33 17.78 10.04 32.97
C ASN A 33 17.04 9.19 31.93
N THR A 34 16.69 7.95 32.28
CA THR A 34 16.03 7.00 31.36
C THR A 34 14.51 7.08 31.36
N GLN A 35 13.92 8.03 32.10
CA GLN A 35 12.46 8.17 32.27
C GLN A 35 11.87 9.34 31.48
N GLU A 36 12.69 10.14 30.81
CA GLU A 36 12.22 11.34 30.09
C GLU A 36 11.43 11.01 28.82
N HIS A 37 10.75 12.02 28.28
CA HIS A 37 10.17 12.01 26.93
C HIS A 37 9.18 10.87 26.64
N GLY A 38 8.51 10.35 27.67
CA GLY A 38 7.52 9.28 27.53
C GLY A 38 8.10 7.86 27.60
N HIS A 39 9.39 7.68 27.87
CA HIS A 39 9.97 6.34 28.13
C HIS A 39 9.48 5.70 29.44
N ALA A 40 8.94 6.52 30.34
CA ALA A 40 8.29 6.12 31.58
C ALA A 40 6.79 5.82 31.47
N LEU A 41 6.16 6.00 30.29
CA LEU A 41 4.70 5.90 30.12
C LEU A 41 4.15 4.58 30.69
N LEU A 42 4.88 3.47 30.52
CA LEU A 42 4.57 2.19 31.17
C LEU A 42 5.82 1.43 31.64
N PRO A 43 5.73 0.71 32.77
CA PRO A 43 6.69 -0.32 33.12
C PRO A 43 6.65 -1.42 32.05
N TYR A 44 7.81 -1.68 31.44
CA TYR A 44 8.03 -2.81 30.55
C TYR A 44 9.42 -3.37 30.88
N PRO A 45 9.57 -4.69 31.03
CA PRO A 45 10.83 -5.31 31.43
C PRO A 45 11.88 -5.25 30.31
N ALA A 46 13.16 -5.36 30.67
CA ALA A 46 14.29 -5.53 29.74
C ALA A 46 14.43 -4.43 28.66
N LYS A 47 14.28 -3.15 29.04
CA LYS A 47 14.56 -2.00 28.17
C LYS A 47 16.05 -1.62 28.20
N PHE A 48 16.64 -1.31 27.06
CA PHE A 48 17.91 -0.56 27.00
C PHE A 48 17.67 0.95 27.21
N PRO A 49 18.68 1.71 27.70
CA PRO A 49 18.53 3.14 27.96
C PRO A 49 18.24 3.92 26.67
N PRO A 50 17.29 4.88 26.65
CA PRO A 50 16.95 5.66 25.46
C PRO A 50 18.10 6.42 24.80
N GLN A 51 19.13 6.77 25.56
CA GLN A 51 20.29 7.48 25.06
C GLN A 51 21.08 6.65 24.04
N LEU A 52 21.09 5.32 24.20
CA LEU A 52 21.78 4.41 23.31
C LEU A 52 21.19 4.42 21.87
N PRO A 53 19.90 4.15 21.64
CA PRO A 53 19.32 4.21 20.30
C PRO A 53 19.34 5.65 19.77
N ALA A 54 19.13 6.67 20.61
CA ALA A 54 19.20 8.06 20.17
C ALA A 54 20.58 8.37 19.58
N GLN A 55 21.65 7.99 20.27
CA GLN A 55 23.01 8.21 19.79
C GLN A 55 23.32 7.39 18.52
N LEU A 56 22.94 6.11 18.48
CA LEU A 56 23.11 5.29 17.26
C LEU A 56 22.36 5.88 16.06
N ILE A 57 21.13 6.32 16.25
CA ILE A 57 20.32 6.94 15.20
C ILE A 57 20.99 8.22 14.68
N HIS A 58 21.47 9.08 15.58
CA HIS A 58 22.15 10.31 15.17
C HIS A 58 23.48 10.08 14.44
N LEU A 59 24.23 9.04 14.83
CA LEU A 59 25.55 8.77 14.25
C LEU A 59 25.48 7.95 12.97
N LEU A 60 24.46 7.08 12.81
CA LEU A 60 24.44 6.03 11.79
C LEU A 60 23.25 6.11 10.82
N SER A 61 22.49 7.22 10.82
CA SER A 61 21.39 7.45 9.87
C SER A 61 21.29 8.91 9.44
N ASP A 62 20.76 9.11 8.24
CA ASP A 62 20.43 10.43 7.72
C ASP A 62 19.04 10.89 8.22
N GLU A 63 18.74 12.18 8.11
CA GLU A 63 17.36 12.64 8.33
C GLU A 63 16.43 11.97 7.30
N GLN A 64 15.17 11.71 7.69
CA GLN A 64 14.19 10.97 6.90
C GLN A 64 14.49 9.48 6.63
N ASP A 65 15.66 8.96 7.02
CA ASP A 65 15.90 7.51 6.95
C ASP A 65 14.83 6.74 7.73
N THR A 66 14.54 5.52 7.25
CA THR A 66 13.77 4.55 8.02
C THR A 66 14.69 3.82 8.99
N VAL A 67 14.37 3.90 10.28
CA VAL A 67 14.99 3.12 11.36
C VAL A 67 14.08 1.94 11.70
N LEU A 68 14.63 0.74 11.66
CA LEU A 68 13.93 -0.50 12.01
C LEU A 68 14.35 -1.01 13.38
N ASP A 69 13.37 -1.43 14.17
CA ASP A 69 13.53 -2.26 15.35
C ASP A 69 12.72 -3.55 15.17
N CYS A 70 13.40 -4.68 14.97
CA CYS A 70 12.74 -5.98 14.77
C CYS A 70 12.36 -6.68 16.09
N PHE A 71 12.61 -6.04 17.24
CA PHE A 71 12.22 -6.47 18.58
C PHE A 71 11.73 -5.25 19.37
N GLY A 72 10.64 -4.66 18.88
CA GLY A 72 10.16 -3.33 19.27
C GLY A 72 9.96 -3.10 20.77
N GLY A 73 9.54 -4.13 21.50
CA GLY A 73 9.32 -4.11 22.94
C GLY A 73 8.47 -2.91 23.37
N SER A 74 9.07 -1.98 24.10
CA SER A 74 8.40 -0.75 24.56
C SER A 74 8.52 0.45 23.62
N GLY A 75 8.94 0.23 22.38
CA GLY A 75 9.06 1.26 21.34
C GLY A 75 10.14 2.29 21.64
N THR A 76 11.26 1.89 22.23
CA THR A 76 12.35 2.83 22.60
C THR A 76 13.04 3.36 21.35
N THR A 77 13.50 2.47 20.46
CA THR A 77 14.09 2.86 19.16
C THR A 77 13.09 3.66 18.33
N ALA A 78 11.86 3.17 18.23
CA ALA A 78 10.83 3.82 17.41
C ALA A 78 10.54 5.25 17.86
N LEU A 79 10.43 5.48 19.18
CA LEU A 79 10.24 6.84 19.71
C LEU A 79 11.44 7.74 19.44
N GLU A 80 12.67 7.28 19.66
CA GLU A 80 13.84 8.11 19.43
C GLU A 80 14.05 8.44 17.94
N ALA A 81 13.72 7.50 17.04
CA ALA A 81 13.75 7.74 15.60
C ALA A 81 12.80 8.88 15.19
N VAL A 82 11.52 8.81 15.58
CA VAL A 82 10.54 9.85 15.19
C VAL A 82 10.84 11.20 15.84
N ARG A 83 11.36 11.21 17.06
CA ARG A 83 11.80 12.45 17.75
C ARG A 83 13.00 13.10 17.07
N SER A 84 13.84 12.30 16.43
CA SER A 84 15.02 12.76 15.68
C SER A 84 14.72 13.03 14.20
N GLY A 85 13.45 13.08 13.78
CA GLY A 85 13.07 13.37 12.38
C GLY A 85 13.36 12.23 11.41
N ARG A 86 13.46 10.99 11.91
CA ARG A 86 13.51 9.77 11.10
C ARG A 86 12.14 9.10 11.09
N ARG A 87 11.93 8.19 10.14
CA ARG A 87 10.78 7.27 10.15
C ARG A 87 11.13 6.05 10.98
N ALA A 88 10.13 5.40 11.57
CA ALA A 88 10.33 4.24 12.42
C ALA A 88 9.45 3.06 12.01
N VAL A 89 10.04 1.87 11.96
CA VAL A 89 9.34 0.58 11.91
C VAL A 89 9.65 -0.17 13.18
N SER A 90 8.62 -0.70 13.82
CA SER A 90 8.76 -1.52 15.01
C SER A 90 7.99 -2.83 14.81
N ILE A 91 8.70 -3.95 14.83
CA ILE A 91 8.12 -5.29 14.75
C ILE A 91 8.23 -5.91 16.13
N ASP A 92 7.13 -6.44 16.66
CA ASP A 92 7.16 -7.24 17.88
C ASP A 92 6.07 -8.30 17.86
N ALA A 93 6.39 -9.49 18.39
CA ALA A 93 5.44 -10.60 18.49
C ALA A 93 4.48 -10.44 19.67
N ASN A 94 4.81 -9.60 20.66
CA ASN A 94 4.00 -9.36 21.84
C ASN A 94 2.98 -8.24 21.58
N PRO A 95 1.67 -8.53 21.62
CA PRO A 95 0.63 -7.54 21.35
C PRO A 95 0.62 -6.38 22.35
N ILE A 96 1.19 -6.55 23.55
CA ILE A 96 1.34 -5.46 24.52
C ILE A 96 2.45 -4.48 24.09
N GLY A 97 3.54 -5.01 23.53
CA GLY A 97 4.66 -4.19 23.06
C GLY A 97 4.26 -3.36 21.85
N THR A 98 3.51 -3.96 20.92
CA THR A 98 2.99 -3.26 19.73
C THR A 98 1.97 -2.18 20.10
N LEU A 99 1.03 -2.48 21.00
CA LEU A 99 0.06 -1.49 21.49
C LEU A 99 0.76 -0.32 22.20
N LEU A 100 1.71 -0.60 23.09
CA LEU A 100 2.50 0.43 23.77
C LEU A 100 3.30 1.28 22.78
N THR A 101 3.97 0.65 21.82
CA THR A 101 4.76 1.37 20.80
C THR A 101 3.87 2.29 19.98
N SER A 102 2.69 1.80 19.55
CA SER A 102 1.73 2.58 18.76
C SER A 102 1.28 3.83 19.52
N VAL A 103 0.84 3.68 20.78
CA VAL A 103 0.38 4.80 21.61
C VAL A 103 1.50 5.81 21.87
N LYS A 104 2.73 5.35 22.08
CA LYS A 104 3.88 6.21 22.43
C LYS A 104 4.44 7.00 21.25
N THR A 105 4.28 6.48 20.03
CA THR A 105 4.89 7.04 18.81
C THR A 105 3.88 7.72 17.88
N THR A 106 2.62 7.82 18.31
CA THR A 106 1.55 8.46 17.56
C THR A 106 1.18 9.79 18.22
N PRO A 107 1.39 10.94 17.54
CA PRO A 107 0.92 12.23 18.03
C PRO A 107 -0.59 12.26 18.12
N MET A 108 -1.13 12.51 19.31
CA MET A 108 -2.57 12.47 19.52
C MET A 108 -3.24 13.80 19.13
N GLY A 109 -4.33 13.71 18.36
CA GLY A 109 -5.16 14.85 17.97
C GLY A 109 -5.99 15.43 19.13
N GLY A 110 -6.54 16.63 18.94
CA GLY A 110 -7.42 17.25 19.94
C GLY A 110 -8.67 16.41 20.23
N ALA A 111 -9.34 15.93 19.18
CA ALA A 111 -10.55 15.13 19.30
C ALA A 111 -10.33 13.80 20.06
N ASP A 112 -9.20 13.11 19.82
CA ASP A 112 -8.88 11.87 20.53
C ASP A 112 -8.60 12.11 22.02
N ARG A 113 -7.96 13.23 22.35
CA ARG A 113 -7.73 13.63 23.74
C ARG A 113 -9.03 13.94 24.46
N ASP A 114 -9.91 14.70 23.82
CA ASP A 114 -11.22 15.05 24.38
C ASP A 114 -12.06 13.78 24.58
N ALA A 115 -12.03 12.85 23.63
CA ALA A 115 -12.69 11.56 23.75
C ALA A 115 -12.15 10.73 24.92
N LEU A 116 -10.82 10.68 25.11
CA LEU A 116 -10.20 9.99 26.24
C LEU A 116 -10.56 10.60 27.60
N LEU A 117 -10.59 11.94 27.69
CA LEU A 117 -10.95 12.64 28.92
C LEU A 117 -12.44 12.46 29.24
N SER A 118 -13.32 12.59 28.25
CA SER A 118 -14.75 12.33 28.40
C SER A 118 -15.02 10.88 28.80
N PHE A 119 -14.27 9.93 28.22
CA PHE A 119 -14.36 8.53 28.61
C PHE A 119 -13.87 8.30 30.05
N ALA A 120 -12.78 8.97 30.47
CA ALA A 120 -12.28 8.89 31.84
C ALA A 120 -13.32 9.39 32.85
N ASP A 121 -14.00 10.50 32.55
CA ASP A 121 -15.10 11.03 33.37
C ASP A 121 -16.27 10.02 33.44
N SER A 122 -16.66 9.45 32.29
CA SER A 122 -17.74 8.47 32.22
C SER A 122 -17.44 7.17 32.99
N ILE A 123 -16.20 6.70 32.98
CA ILE A 123 -15.78 5.53 33.76
C ILE A 123 -15.74 5.83 35.26
N GLU A 124 -15.36 7.04 35.65
CA GLU A 124 -15.38 7.44 37.06
C GLU A 124 -16.81 7.50 37.61
N ASP A 125 -17.76 8.04 36.85
CA ASP A 125 -19.19 8.00 37.18
C ASP A 125 -19.75 6.57 37.31
N LEU A 126 -19.19 5.65 36.50
CA LEU A 126 -19.55 4.23 36.54
C LEU A 126 -19.03 3.54 37.80
N ALA A 127 -17.93 4.01 38.39
CA ALA A 127 -17.26 3.37 39.53
C ALA A 127 -18.18 3.18 40.74
N ASP A 128 -19.12 4.09 40.96
CA ASP A 128 -20.07 4.04 42.08
C ASP A 128 -21.33 3.23 41.75
N ARG A 129 -21.47 2.77 40.50
CA ARG A 129 -22.67 2.07 39.99
C ARG A 129 -22.35 0.76 39.28
N VAL A 130 -21.13 0.24 39.42
CA VAL A 130 -20.68 -1.00 38.79
C VAL A 130 -21.58 -2.15 39.26
N THR A 131 -22.55 -2.49 38.43
CA THR A 131 -23.49 -3.58 38.63
C THR A 131 -23.59 -4.36 37.33
N PRO A 132 -23.56 -5.71 37.37
CA PRO A 132 -23.67 -6.51 36.14
C PRO A 132 -25.02 -6.25 35.47
N ARG A 133 -25.03 -5.61 34.30
CA ARG A 133 -26.24 -5.37 33.48
C ARG A 133 -26.44 -6.48 32.44
N GLY A 134 -26.37 -7.74 32.87
CA GLY A 134 -26.47 -8.91 31.99
C GLY A 134 -25.11 -9.55 31.66
N PRO A 135 -25.06 -10.51 30.72
CA PRO A 135 -23.83 -11.23 30.38
C PRO A 135 -22.84 -10.31 29.66
N VAL A 136 -21.68 -10.08 30.27
CA VAL A 136 -20.56 -9.31 29.71
C VAL A 136 -19.44 -10.29 29.32
N TRP A 137 -18.75 -10.03 28.20
CA TRP A 137 -17.62 -10.87 27.80
C TRP A 137 -16.51 -10.84 28.86
N GLN A 138 -16.00 -12.02 29.20
CA GLN A 138 -14.88 -12.22 30.11
C GLN A 138 -13.84 -13.15 29.47
N PRO A 139 -12.54 -12.89 29.68
CA PRO A 139 -11.50 -13.76 29.16
C PRO A 139 -11.50 -15.12 29.89
N GLN A 140 -11.18 -16.19 29.16
CA GLN A 140 -11.08 -17.54 29.69
C GLN A 140 -9.75 -17.76 30.42
N ILE A 141 -9.60 -17.18 31.60
CA ILE A 141 -8.36 -17.28 32.40
C ILE A 141 -8.36 -18.58 33.22
N PRO A 142 -7.38 -19.48 33.05
CA PRO A 142 -7.28 -20.70 33.86
C PRO A 142 -7.14 -20.38 35.36
N ASN A 143 -8.00 -20.99 36.18
CA ASN A 143 -8.07 -20.76 37.63
C ASN A 143 -8.27 -19.28 38.00
N VAL A 144 -9.20 -18.58 37.34
CA VAL A 144 -9.43 -17.14 37.54
C VAL A 144 -9.57 -16.72 39.00
N GLY A 145 -10.26 -17.50 39.84
CA GLY A 145 -10.42 -17.20 41.28
C GLY A 145 -9.12 -17.24 42.10
N ARG A 146 -8.04 -17.82 41.56
CA ARG A 146 -6.69 -17.74 42.15
C ARG A 146 -5.99 -16.41 41.82
N TRP A 147 -6.40 -15.74 40.75
CA TRP A 147 -5.72 -14.58 40.18
C TRP A 147 -6.50 -13.28 40.32
N TYR A 148 -7.80 -13.35 40.55
CA TYR A 148 -8.67 -12.19 40.72
C TYR A 148 -9.70 -12.44 41.81
N ALA A 149 -10.04 -11.39 42.56
CA ALA A 149 -11.27 -11.38 43.34
C ALA A 149 -12.47 -11.38 42.35
N PRO A 150 -13.56 -12.13 42.62
CA PRO A 150 -14.70 -12.24 41.70
C PRO A 150 -15.26 -10.87 41.29
N HIS A 151 -15.50 -9.97 42.25
CA HIS A 151 -16.07 -8.65 41.98
C HIS A 151 -15.14 -7.76 41.12
N VAL A 152 -13.82 -7.88 41.28
CA VAL A 152 -12.84 -7.16 40.46
C VAL A 152 -12.84 -7.67 39.03
N PHE A 153 -12.99 -8.98 38.84
CA PHE A 153 -13.05 -9.59 37.51
C PHE A 153 -14.31 -9.15 36.75
N ASP A 154 -15.45 -9.13 37.44
CA ASP A 154 -16.71 -8.62 36.89
C ASP A 154 -16.64 -7.13 36.57
N GLU A 155 -16.05 -6.33 37.47
CA GLU A 155 -15.85 -4.90 37.25
C GLU A 155 -14.96 -4.63 36.01
N LEU A 156 -13.84 -5.35 35.87
CA LEU A 156 -12.97 -5.22 34.70
C LEU A 156 -13.68 -5.57 33.40
N ALA A 157 -14.59 -6.56 33.42
CA ALA A 157 -15.40 -6.91 32.27
C ALA A 157 -16.33 -5.77 31.86
N ILE A 158 -16.99 -5.15 32.84
CA ILE A 158 -17.88 -3.99 32.64
C ILE A 158 -17.11 -2.79 32.09
N VAL A 159 -15.95 -2.46 32.68
CA VAL A 159 -15.10 -1.36 32.22
C VAL A 159 -14.65 -1.58 30.78
N ARG A 160 -14.26 -2.81 30.42
CA ARG A 160 -13.87 -3.15 29.05
C ARG A 160 -15.04 -3.01 28.08
N ALA A 161 -16.23 -3.50 28.43
CA ALA A 161 -17.40 -3.36 27.58
C ALA A 161 -17.74 -1.88 27.33
N HIS A 162 -17.77 -1.07 28.39
CA HIS A 162 -18.00 0.37 28.30
C HIS A 162 -16.95 1.07 27.42
N LEU A 163 -15.68 0.67 27.52
CA LEU A 163 -14.60 1.17 26.65
C LEU A 163 -14.89 0.91 25.17
N LEU A 164 -15.25 -0.33 24.84
CA LEU A 164 -15.51 -0.74 23.45
C LEU A 164 -16.79 -0.14 22.87
N GLU A 165 -17.77 0.17 23.72
CA GLU A 165 -19.03 0.82 23.34
C GLU A 165 -18.85 2.33 23.09
N GLN A 166 -18.08 3.01 23.94
CA GLN A 166 -17.92 4.48 23.89
C GLN A 166 -16.85 4.94 22.90
N LEU A 167 -15.78 4.15 22.71
CA LEU A 167 -14.65 4.53 21.86
C LEU A 167 -14.67 3.74 20.55
N SER A 168 -14.72 4.45 19.43
CA SER A 168 -14.55 3.87 18.09
C SER A 168 -13.13 3.33 17.90
N GLU A 169 -12.93 2.42 16.95
CA GLU A 169 -11.59 1.97 16.56
C GLU A 169 -10.67 3.14 16.17
N GLY A 170 -9.47 3.17 16.73
CA GLY A 170 -8.51 4.26 16.55
C GLY A 170 -7.65 4.54 17.78
N GLU A 171 -6.92 5.64 17.73
CA GLU A 171 -5.83 5.98 18.66
C GLU A 171 -6.32 6.20 20.10
N ALA A 172 -7.49 6.82 20.28
CA ALA A 172 -8.12 6.96 21.59
C ALA A 172 -8.47 5.60 22.21
N ARG A 173 -9.04 4.68 21.42
CA ARG A 173 -9.38 3.32 21.90
C ARG A 173 -8.12 2.52 22.23
N ASP A 174 -7.07 2.62 21.42
CA ASP A 174 -5.80 1.93 21.70
C ASP A 174 -5.14 2.43 22.98
N ALA A 175 -5.11 3.76 23.19
CA ALA A 175 -4.62 4.37 24.42
C ALA A 175 -5.44 3.93 25.65
N ALA A 176 -6.77 3.89 25.52
CA ALA A 176 -7.65 3.43 26.61
C ALA A 176 -7.47 1.93 26.89
N LEU A 177 -7.39 1.10 25.86
CA LEU A 177 -7.15 -0.35 25.99
C LEU A 177 -5.80 -0.61 26.67
N LEU A 178 -4.77 0.14 26.29
CA LEU A 178 -3.46 0.04 26.89
C LEU A 178 -3.52 0.32 28.40
N ILE A 179 -4.16 1.41 28.83
CA ILE A 179 -4.33 1.70 30.26
C ILE A 179 -5.16 0.64 30.96
N PHE A 180 -6.27 0.22 30.34
CA PHE A 180 -7.15 -0.81 30.87
C PHE A 180 -6.39 -2.10 31.17
N VAL A 181 -5.62 -2.64 30.22
CA VAL A 181 -4.90 -3.92 30.43
C VAL A 181 -3.80 -3.79 31.49
N GLN A 182 -3.19 -2.61 31.63
CA GLN A 182 -2.21 -2.35 32.69
C GLN A 182 -2.85 -2.28 34.07
N VAL A 183 -4.04 -1.69 34.19
CA VAL A 183 -4.85 -1.72 35.42
C VAL A 183 -5.28 -3.16 35.73
N ALA A 184 -5.80 -3.88 34.73
CA ALA A 184 -6.26 -5.26 34.88
C ALA A 184 -5.15 -6.19 35.38
N ALA A 185 -3.91 -6.04 34.87
CA ALA A 185 -2.76 -6.78 35.38
C ALA A 185 -2.39 -6.37 36.81
N ARG A 186 -2.34 -5.07 37.11
CA ARG A 186 -2.04 -4.55 38.46
C ARG A 186 -3.09 -4.86 39.50
N LEU A 187 -4.32 -5.19 39.12
CA LEU A 187 -5.39 -5.62 40.04
C LEU A 187 -5.48 -7.14 40.18
N SER A 188 -4.70 -7.91 39.39
CA SER A 188 -4.54 -9.34 39.65
C SER A 188 -3.80 -9.59 40.96
N PHE A 189 -3.85 -10.82 41.46
CA PHE A 189 -3.05 -11.28 42.60
C PHE A 189 -1.61 -11.61 42.23
N GLN A 190 -1.11 -11.23 41.06
CA GLN A 190 0.31 -11.47 40.71
C GLN A 190 1.25 -10.63 41.60
N ASP A 191 2.19 -11.28 42.26
CA ASP A 191 3.12 -10.71 43.25
C ASP A 191 3.99 -9.57 42.69
N SER A 192 4.49 -9.73 41.46
CA SER A 192 5.21 -8.66 40.74
C SER A 192 5.24 -8.92 39.22
N GLU A 193 5.64 -7.91 38.45
CA GLU A 193 5.78 -7.99 36.97
C GLU A 193 6.70 -9.12 36.50
N THR A 194 7.65 -9.57 37.34
CA THR A 194 8.63 -10.61 36.98
C THR A 194 8.52 -11.85 37.85
N ARG A 195 7.42 -12.03 38.61
CA ARG A 195 7.23 -13.20 39.46
C ARG A 195 5.81 -13.75 39.31
N TYR A 196 5.71 -14.94 38.75
CA TYR A 196 4.45 -15.66 38.58
C TYR A 196 4.05 -16.39 39.87
N ARG A 197 3.67 -15.60 40.89
CA ARG A 197 3.18 -16.07 42.19
C ARG A 197 1.89 -15.31 42.51
N ALA A 198 0.88 -16.01 43.02
CA ALA A 198 -0.36 -15.40 43.49
C ALA A 198 -0.23 -15.01 44.96
N THR A 199 -0.50 -13.75 45.28
CA THR A 199 -0.56 -13.16 46.62
C THR A 199 -1.91 -12.43 46.74
N PRO A 200 -2.96 -13.09 47.29
CA PRO A 200 -4.27 -12.47 47.46
C PRO A 200 -4.21 -11.18 48.28
N ARG A 201 -5.07 -10.22 47.93
CA ARG A 201 -5.19 -8.93 48.61
C ARG A 201 -6.62 -8.40 48.49
N GLU A 202 -7.00 -7.56 49.43
CA GLU A 202 -8.29 -6.89 49.43
C GLU A 202 -8.31 -5.73 48.42
N ILE A 203 -9.38 -5.64 47.63
CA ILE A 203 -9.58 -4.61 46.60
C ILE A 203 -11.01 -4.13 46.74
N THR A 204 -11.21 -2.81 46.86
CA THR A 204 -12.54 -2.21 47.04
C THR A 204 -13.35 -2.21 45.73
N PRO A 205 -14.68 -2.36 45.77
CA PRO A 205 -15.53 -2.20 44.58
C PRO A 205 -15.38 -0.81 43.95
N GLY A 206 -15.34 -0.73 42.62
CA GLY A 206 -15.18 0.52 41.86
C GLY A 206 -13.71 0.95 41.67
N GLU A 207 -12.76 0.19 42.23
CA GLU A 207 -11.34 0.50 42.18
C GLU A 207 -10.74 0.35 40.77
N ALA A 208 -11.24 -0.58 39.95
CA ALA A 208 -10.76 -0.75 38.58
C ALA A 208 -11.18 0.44 37.72
N ALA A 209 -12.44 0.86 37.81
CA ALA A 209 -12.94 2.04 37.13
C ALA A 209 -12.15 3.30 37.52
N ARG A 210 -12.02 3.58 38.83
CA ARG A 210 -11.24 4.74 39.33
C ARG A 210 -9.79 4.73 38.85
N ARG A 211 -9.11 3.58 38.87
CA ARG A 211 -7.72 3.47 38.40
C ARG A 211 -7.58 3.67 36.90
N VAL A 212 -8.52 3.17 36.10
CA VAL A 212 -8.53 3.40 34.64
C VAL A 212 -8.71 4.88 34.35
N ALA A 213 -9.68 5.55 34.97
CA ALA A 213 -9.91 6.99 34.80
C ALA A 213 -8.67 7.82 35.19
N ALA A 214 -8.10 7.57 36.36
CA ALA A 214 -6.93 8.28 36.85
C ALA A 214 -5.70 8.11 35.93
N ASP A 215 -5.43 6.88 35.49
CA ASP A 215 -4.26 6.60 34.64
C ASP A 215 -4.45 7.08 33.19
N LEU A 216 -5.69 7.13 32.69
CA LEU A 216 -6.02 7.77 31.41
C LEU A 216 -5.72 9.27 31.44
N ARG A 217 -6.15 9.99 32.49
CA ARG A 217 -5.85 11.42 32.63
C ARG A 217 -4.34 11.68 32.70
N ARG A 218 -3.60 10.81 33.39
CA ARG A 218 -2.12 10.87 33.43
C ARG A 218 -1.51 10.59 32.05
N LEU A 219 -2.03 9.62 31.31
CA LEU A 219 -1.54 9.32 29.96
C LEU A 219 -1.74 10.52 29.03
N VAL A 220 -2.94 11.11 29.00
CA VAL A 220 -3.27 12.25 28.12
C VAL A 220 -2.33 13.44 28.34
N SER A 221 -1.94 13.72 29.60
CA SER A 221 -1.00 14.81 29.92
C SER A 221 0.44 14.54 29.50
N GLN A 222 0.81 13.26 29.30
CA GLN A 222 2.17 12.84 28.93
C GLN A 222 2.32 12.54 27.43
N LEU A 223 1.22 12.30 26.72
CA LEU A 223 1.26 11.98 25.29
C LEU A 223 1.71 13.17 24.43
N PRO A 224 2.48 12.91 23.36
CA PRO A 224 2.86 13.94 22.41
C PRO A 224 1.63 14.52 21.71
N THR A 225 1.63 15.84 21.52
CA THR A 225 0.57 16.53 20.78
C THR A 225 0.86 16.51 19.29
N ALA A 226 -0.18 16.62 18.45
CA ALA A 226 -0.02 16.79 17.01
C ALA A 226 0.92 17.95 16.61
N ALA A 227 1.10 18.96 17.48
CA ALA A 227 2.04 20.07 17.28
C ALA A 227 3.52 19.65 17.36
N ALA A 228 3.82 18.44 17.81
CA ALA A 228 5.18 17.91 17.90
C ALA A 228 5.81 17.64 16.51
N GLY A 229 5.00 17.54 15.45
CA GLY A 229 5.49 17.38 14.08
C GLY A 229 6.19 16.04 13.79
N TRP A 230 5.97 15.03 14.63
CA TRP A 230 6.58 13.70 14.45
C TRP A 230 5.82 12.92 13.37
N SER A 231 6.55 12.15 12.55
CA SER A 231 5.93 11.12 11.72
C SER A 231 5.42 9.99 12.62
N LYS A 232 4.19 9.50 12.38
CA LYS A 232 3.67 8.28 13.03
C LYS A 232 4.57 7.09 12.70
N SER A 233 4.91 6.27 13.68
CA SER A 233 5.68 5.04 13.42
C SER A 233 4.79 3.95 12.78
N THR A 234 5.40 3.07 11.98
CA THR A 234 4.74 1.86 11.50
C THR A 234 5.00 0.73 12.50
N VAL A 235 3.95 0.26 13.17
CA VAL A 235 4.05 -0.83 14.15
C VAL A 235 3.43 -2.10 13.59
N VAL A 236 4.18 -3.19 13.62
CA VAL A 236 3.80 -4.49 13.07
C VAL A 236 3.74 -5.51 14.21
N HIS A 237 2.56 -6.11 14.41
CA HIS A 237 2.41 -7.27 15.28
C HIS A 237 2.74 -8.53 14.50
N GLY A 238 3.94 -9.07 14.71
CA GLY A 238 4.46 -10.17 13.90
C GLY A 238 5.72 -10.80 14.47
N ASP A 239 6.03 -11.99 13.96
CA ASP A 239 7.25 -12.74 14.29
C ASP A 239 8.43 -12.15 13.53
N ALA A 240 9.52 -11.80 14.23
CA ALA A 240 10.74 -11.28 13.62
C ALA A 240 11.43 -12.25 12.63
N ARG A 241 11.06 -13.54 12.65
CA ARG A 241 11.52 -14.55 11.68
C ARG A 241 10.73 -14.53 10.39
N ASP A 242 9.50 -14.02 10.40
CA ASP A 242 8.67 -13.89 9.22
C ASP A 242 9.08 -12.66 8.40
N GLY A 243 9.65 -12.90 7.21
CA GLY A 243 10.03 -11.82 6.29
C GLY A 243 8.85 -10.96 5.83
N SER A 244 7.61 -11.45 5.93
CA SER A 244 6.41 -10.69 5.55
C SER A 244 6.09 -9.53 6.51
N ALA A 245 6.63 -9.56 7.73
CA ALA A 245 6.51 -8.51 8.74
C ALA A 245 7.46 -7.33 8.49
N TYR A 246 8.43 -7.48 7.59
CA TYR A 246 9.47 -6.50 7.33
C TYR A 246 9.10 -5.51 6.20
N PRO A 247 9.75 -4.33 6.17
CA PRO A 247 9.74 -3.43 5.03
C PRO A 247 10.02 -4.10 3.69
N VAL A 248 9.72 -3.36 2.62
CA VAL A 248 10.29 -3.67 1.31
C VAL A 248 11.81 -3.73 1.39
N ALA A 249 12.36 -4.69 0.66
CA ALA A 249 13.79 -4.88 0.50
C ALA A 249 14.55 -3.59 0.13
N GLY A 250 15.73 -3.42 0.74
CA GLY A 250 16.58 -2.26 0.50
C GLY A 250 15.97 -0.91 0.88
N SER A 251 14.94 -0.84 1.74
CA SER A 251 14.31 0.43 2.12
C SER A 251 14.82 1.01 3.43
N VAL A 252 15.50 0.22 4.28
CA VAL A 252 15.90 0.60 5.65
C VAL A 252 17.26 1.28 5.66
N GLY A 253 17.34 2.44 6.30
CA GLY A 253 18.57 3.23 6.47
C GLY A 253 19.41 2.80 7.66
N LEU A 254 18.78 2.26 8.72
CA LEU A 254 19.47 1.78 9.92
C LEU A 254 18.59 0.76 10.67
N VAL A 255 19.20 -0.30 11.21
CA VAL A 255 18.54 -1.15 12.24
C VAL A 255 19.14 -0.84 13.61
N VAL A 256 18.28 -0.61 14.61
CA VAL A 256 18.69 -0.53 16.03
C VAL A 256 17.73 -1.38 16.84
N THR A 257 18.23 -2.48 17.39
CA THR A 257 17.36 -3.46 18.04
C THR A 257 18.05 -4.16 19.21
N SER A 258 17.24 -4.71 20.11
CA SER A 258 17.70 -5.50 21.26
C SER A 258 16.92 -6.82 21.30
N PRO A 259 17.43 -7.89 20.69
CA PRO A 259 16.76 -9.18 20.72
C PRO A 259 16.66 -9.74 22.15
N PRO A 260 15.68 -10.61 22.43
CA PRO A 260 15.62 -11.32 23.70
C PRO A 260 16.88 -12.17 23.91
N TYR A 261 17.49 -12.07 25.10
CA TYR A 261 18.68 -12.85 25.43
C TYR A 261 18.26 -14.28 25.79
N PRO A 262 19.06 -15.31 25.43
CA PRO A 262 18.74 -16.69 25.77
C PRO A 262 18.46 -16.88 27.26
N ASN A 263 17.32 -17.49 27.60
CA ASN A 263 16.89 -17.79 28.98
C ASN A 263 16.68 -16.56 29.89
N ALA A 264 16.50 -15.35 29.35
CA ALA A 264 16.44 -14.15 30.17
C ALA A 264 15.04 -13.82 30.72
N TYR A 265 13.98 -14.02 29.92
CA TYR A 265 12.62 -13.60 30.30
C TYR A 265 11.54 -14.39 29.54
N ASP A 266 10.39 -14.64 30.17
CA ASP A 266 9.23 -15.31 29.56
C ASP A 266 8.08 -14.29 29.41
N TYR A 267 8.10 -13.48 28.34
CA TYR A 267 7.13 -12.42 28.09
C TYR A 267 5.69 -12.94 28.04
N HIS A 268 5.47 -14.11 27.43
CA HIS A 268 4.13 -14.73 27.38
C HIS A 268 3.56 -14.98 28.78
N LEU A 269 4.40 -15.37 29.75
CA LEU A 269 4.00 -15.69 31.10
C LEU A 269 3.70 -14.42 31.91
N TYR A 270 4.56 -13.40 31.81
CA TYR A 270 4.43 -12.18 32.61
C TYR A 270 3.39 -11.20 32.05
N HIS A 271 3.12 -11.24 30.74
CA HIS A 271 2.06 -10.43 30.12
C HIS A 271 0.74 -11.18 29.94
N ARG A 272 0.63 -12.45 30.36
CA ARG A 272 -0.55 -13.31 30.13
C ARG A 272 -1.89 -12.64 30.43
N PHE A 273 -2.01 -11.93 31.55
CA PHE A 273 -3.28 -11.33 31.96
C PHE A 273 -3.66 -10.18 31.04
N ARG A 274 -2.68 -9.39 30.61
CA ARG A 274 -2.86 -8.30 29.66
C ARG A 274 -3.33 -8.84 28.30
N ILE A 275 -2.68 -9.92 27.84
CA ILE A 275 -3.01 -10.59 26.57
C ILE A 275 -4.43 -11.17 26.61
N PHE A 276 -4.80 -11.87 27.69
CA PHE A 276 -6.17 -12.34 27.89
C PHE A 276 -7.20 -11.19 27.82
N TRP A 277 -6.92 -10.06 28.49
CA TRP A 277 -7.81 -8.90 28.48
C TRP A 277 -7.86 -8.16 27.12
N LEU A 278 -6.89 -8.36 26.24
CA LEU A 278 -6.96 -7.96 24.82
C LEU A 278 -7.80 -8.92 23.96
N ALA A 279 -8.43 -9.94 24.55
CA ALA A 279 -9.11 -11.02 23.83
C ALA A 279 -8.17 -11.79 22.88
N GLN A 280 -6.92 -12.00 23.32
CA GLN A 280 -5.93 -12.80 22.62
C GLN A 280 -5.44 -13.96 23.51
N GLU A 281 -4.80 -14.96 22.89
CA GLU A 281 -4.32 -16.14 23.58
C GLU A 281 -2.81 -16.06 23.89
N PRO A 282 -2.37 -16.10 25.16
CA PRO A 282 -0.95 -16.07 25.53
C PRO A 282 -0.12 -17.22 24.93
N ARG A 283 -0.79 -18.31 24.53
CA ARG A 283 -0.14 -19.46 23.89
C ARG A 283 0.40 -19.13 22.51
N ASP A 284 -0.24 -18.19 21.80
CA ASP A 284 0.19 -17.77 20.47
C ASP A 284 1.56 -17.09 20.58
N LEU A 285 1.71 -16.13 21.51
CA LEU A 285 3.01 -15.51 21.81
C LEU A 285 4.05 -16.54 22.25
N ARG A 286 3.68 -17.49 23.12
CA ARG A 286 4.60 -18.56 23.57
C ARG A 286 5.16 -19.38 22.40
N SER A 287 4.36 -19.59 21.35
CA SER A 287 4.76 -20.39 20.19
C SER A 287 5.80 -19.70 19.29
N VAL A 288 5.84 -18.36 19.33
CA VAL A 288 6.73 -17.54 18.49
C VAL A 288 7.85 -16.84 19.27
N GLU A 289 7.86 -16.96 20.60
CA GLU A 289 8.86 -16.30 21.46
C GLU A 289 10.26 -16.87 21.27
N ILE A 290 11.21 -16.00 20.92
CA ILE A 290 12.63 -16.35 20.79
C ILE A 290 13.30 -16.28 22.17
N GLY A 291 14.01 -17.34 22.56
CA GLY A 291 14.81 -17.36 23.78
C GLY A 291 14.05 -17.59 25.10
N SER A 292 12.77 -17.98 25.06
CA SER A 292 11.96 -18.30 26.25
C SER A 292 12.62 -19.36 27.13
N HIS A 293 12.75 -19.08 28.43
CA HIS A 293 13.33 -20.01 29.40
C HIS A 293 12.49 -21.28 29.56
N LEU A 294 11.15 -21.17 29.62
CA LEU A 294 10.27 -22.33 29.76
C LEU A 294 10.22 -23.22 28.51
N VAL A 295 10.30 -22.64 27.32
CA VAL A 295 10.38 -23.41 26.06
C VAL A 295 11.74 -24.10 25.96
N ASN A 296 12.82 -23.38 26.29
CA ASN A 296 14.19 -23.91 26.27
C ASN A 296 14.39 -25.09 27.24
N GLN A 297 13.67 -25.16 28.36
CA GLN A 297 13.73 -26.33 29.25
C GLN A 297 13.18 -27.62 28.65
N SER A 298 12.30 -27.51 27.64
CA SER A 298 11.67 -28.66 26.97
C SER A 298 12.36 -29.08 25.67
N LEU A 299 13.30 -28.27 25.16
CA LEU A 299 14.02 -28.51 23.92
C LEU A 299 15.29 -29.33 24.16
N ALA A 300 15.60 -30.24 23.23
CA ALA A 300 16.83 -31.04 23.29
C ALA A 300 18.09 -30.18 23.10
N ASP A 301 18.05 -29.20 22.19
CA ASP A 301 19.13 -28.25 21.94
C ASP A 301 18.61 -26.79 21.80
N PRO A 302 18.49 -26.06 22.92
CA PRO A 302 17.99 -24.68 22.93
C PRO A 302 18.94 -23.66 22.28
N VAL A 303 20.25 -23.95 22.28
CA VAL A 303 21.24 -23.04 21.68
C VAL A 303 21.11 -23.09 20.17
N HIS A 304 21.08 -24.28 19.58
CA HIS A 304 20.90 -24.43 18.14
C HIS A 304 19.58 -23.83 17.64
N GLN A 305 18.49 -24.00 18.40
CA GLN A 305 17.21 -23.36 18.10
C GLN A 305 17.33 -21.83 18.08
N TYR A 306 17.97 -21.23 19.09
CA TYR A 306 18.19 -19.79 19.15
C TYR A 306 19.03 -19.29 17.96
N GLU A 307 20.10 -20.01 17.59
CA GLU A 307 20.91 -19.66 16.43
C GLU A 307 20.12 -19.72 15.12
N ARG A 308 19.26 -20.73 14.95
CA ARG A 308 18.38 -20.86 13.79
C ARG A 308 17.40 -19.69 13.70
N ASP A 309 16.78 -19.32 14.81
CA ASP A 309 15.84 -18.20 14.89
C ASP A 309 16.54 -16.87 14.58
N MET A 310 17.70 -16.61 15.21
CA MET A 310 18.49 -15.40 14.95
C MET A 310 19.05 -15.35 13.53
N THR A 311 19.37 -16.48 12.91
CA THR A 311 19.78 -16.53 11.49
C THR A 311 18.64 -16.07 10.58
N ALA A 312 17.40 -16.48 10.85
CA ALA A 312 16.24 -16.02 10.09
C ALA A 312 16.03 -14.50 10.23
N VAL A 313 16.14 -13.97 11.46
CA VAL A 313 16.05 -12.53 11.74
C VAL A 313 17.17 -11.76 11.00
N LEU A 314 18.42 -12.21 11.11
CA LEU A 314 19.56 -11.57 10.45
C LEU A 314 19.42 -11.58 8.92
N ARG A 315 18.86 -12.65 8.34
CA ARG A 315 18.55 -12.71 6.91
C ARG A 315 17.51 -11.66 6.51
N ASN A 316 16.44 -11.50 7.29
CA ASN A 316 15.42 -10.48 7.04
C ASN A 316 16.03 -9.07 7.14
N VAL A 317 16.84 -8.81 8.17
CA VAL A 317 17.60 -7.55 8.35
C VAL A 317 18.50 -7.25 7.15
N ALA A 318 19.27 -8.25 6.68
CA ALA A 318 20.14 -8.09 5.52
C ALA A 318 19.37 -7.76 4.24
N GLY A 319 18.19 -8.37 4.04
CA GLY A 319 17.32 -8.10 2.90
C GLY A 319 16.78 -6.67 2.86
N VAL A 320 16.39 -6.11 4.02
CA VAL A 320 15.76 -4.77 4.08
C VAL A 320 16.72 -3.60 4.18
N LEU A 321 17.94 -3.79 4.69
CA LEU A 321 18.95 -2.72 4.75
C LEU A 321 19.33 -2.23 3.36
N ARG A 322 19.46 -0.91 3.12
CA ARG A 322 20.08 -0.41 1.89
C ARG A 322 21.56 -0.86 1.82
N PRO A 323 22.14 -1.13 0.64
CA PRO A 323 23.57 -1.43 0.51
C PRO A 323 24.43 -0.36 1.20
N GLY A 324 25.45 -0.78 1.94
CA GLY A 324 26.32 0.10 2.73
C GLY A 324 25.76 0.57 4.08
N ARG A 325 24.49 0.31 4.40
CA ARG A 325 23.87 0.71 5.68
C ARG A 325 24.14 -0.28 6.81
N LEU A 326 23.86 0.16 8.04
CA LEU A 326 24.31 -0.47 9.27
C LEU A 326 23.14 -1.07 10.08
N ALA A 327 23.46 -2.10 10.87
CA ALA A 327 22.60 -2.64 11.91
C ALA A 327 23.34 -2.67 13.25
N ALA A 328 22.70 -2.25 14.32
CA ALA A 328 23.22 -2.30 15.68
C ALA A 328 22.34 -3.21 16.55
N PHE A 329 22.92 -4.31 17.01
CA PHE A 329 22.30 -5.27 17.92
C PHE A 329 22.84 -5.06 19.33
N VAL A 330 21.97 -4.71 20.27
CA VAL A 330 22.30 -4.57 21.69
C VAL A 330 21.99 -5.87 22.40
N VAL A 331 23.01 -6.57 22.88
CA VAL A 331 22.87 -7.91 23.46
C VAL A 331 23.70 -8.14 24.70
N GLY A 332 23.11 -8.78 25.70
CA GLY A 332 23.81 -9.40 26.81
C GLY A 332 24.14 -10.86 26.51
N ASP A 333 25.20 -11.36 27.13
CA ASP A 333 25.51 -12.79 27.05
C ASP A 333 24.44 -13.63 27.78
N GLY A 334 24.13 -14.80 27.22
CA GLY A 334 23.15 -15.73 27.81
C GLY A 334 23.80 -16.65 28.84
N LEU A 335 22.97 -17.28 29.69
CA LEU A 335 23.40 -18.43 30.50
C LEU A 335 22.62 -19.67 30.07
N HIS A 336 23.32 -20.72 29.66
CA HIS A 336 22.74 -22.00 29.28
C HIS A 336 23.33 -23.12 30.14
N LYS A 337 22.49 -23.83 30.92
CA LYS A 337 22.92 -24.90 31.85
C LYS A 337 24.07 -24.53 32.80
N GLY A 338 24.25 -23.24 33.10
CA GLY A 338 25.33 -22.73 33.96
C GLY A 338 26.58 -22.27 33.21
N GLU A 339 26.66 -22.49 31.90
CA GLU A 339 27.73 -22.00 31.03
C GLU A 339 27.33 -20.69 30.34
N LEU A 340 28.32 -19.82 30.11
CA LEU A 340 28.14 -18.53 29.43
C LEU A 340 28.01 -18.76 27.92
N TYR A 341 26.92 -18.24 27.34
CA TYR A 341 26.72 -18.18 25.90
C TYR A 341 27.07 -16.78 25.39
N PRO A 342 28.16 -16.59 24.62
CA PRO A 342 28.61 -15.28 24.17
C PRO A 342 27.72 -14.78 23.00
N THR A 343 26.56 -14.22 23.32
CA THR A 343 25.52 -13.84 22.35
C THR A 343 26.07 -12.89 21.28
N GLY A 344 26.91 -11.92 21.67
CA GLY A 344 27.50 -10.96 20.73
C GLY A 344 28.42 -11.64 19.70
N GLN A 345 29.23 -12.61 20.12
CA GLN A 345 30.08 -13.38 19.22
C GLN A 345 29.27 -14.31 18.31
N ALA A 346 28.20 -14.90 18.85
CA ALA A 346 27.29 -15.74 18.08
C ALA A 346 26.60 -14.92 16.97
N ILE A 347 26.04 -13.75 17.30
CA ILE A 347 25.44 -12.85 16.30
C ILE A 347 26.45 -12.47 15.22
N ARG A 348 27.70 -12.14 15.59
CA ARG A 348 28.76 -11.87 14.61
C ARG A 348 28.98 -13.04 13.64
N ARG A 349 29.08 -14.26 14.17
CA ARG A 349 29.27 -15.48 13.37
C ARG A 349 28.08 -15.73 12.44
N LEU A 350 26.86 -15.62 12.95
CA LEU A 350 25.64 -15.84 12.17
C LEU A 350 25.41 -14.73 11.12
N ALA A 351 25.80 -13.49 11.42
CA ALA A 351 25.72 -12.37 10.48
C ALA A 351 26.58 -12.64 9.22
N ALA A 352 27.79 -13.18 9.41
CA ALA A 352 28.66 -13.54 8.30
C ALA A 352 28.06 -14.62 7.39
N THR A 353 27.26 -15.56 7.92
CA THR A 353 26.64 -16.61 7.10
C THR A 353 25.47 -16.11 6.26
N VAL A 354 24.95 -14.91 6.56
CA VAL A 354 23.85 -14.26 5.82
C VAL A 354 24.31 -13.00 5.07
N GLY A 355 25.63 -12.83 4.87
CA GLY A 355 26.19 -11.76 4.05
C GLY A 355 26.23 -10.37 4.71
N LEU A 356 26.27 -10.30 6.04
CA LEU A 356 26.51 -9.06 6.78
C LEU A 356 27.96 -9.02 7.29
N ASP A 357 28.64 -7.91 7.03
CA ASP A 357 30.00 -7.66 7.50
C ASP A 357 29.99 -7.15 8.93
N HIS A 358 30.94 -7.61 9.75
CA HIS A 358 31.13 -7.09 11.11
C HIS A 358 32.01 -5.84 11.08
N VAL A 359 31.50 -4.74 11.61
CA VAL A 359 32.24 -3.47 11.71
C VAL A 359 32.96 -3.36 13.05
N VAL A 360 32.21 -3.46 14.15
CA VAL A 360 32.75 -3.32 15.51
C VAL A 360 31.83 -3.97 16.55
N THR A 361 32.41 -4.46 17.64
CA THR A 361 31.66 -4.85 18.84
C THR A 361 32.11 -3.98 20.00
N ILE A 362 31.17 -3.26 20.61
CA ILE A 362 31.43 -2.33 21.70
C ILE A 362 30.87 -2.92 22.99
N THR A 363 31.71 -3.09 24.01
CA THR A 363 31.29 -3.61 25.32
C THR A 363 31.04 -2.45 26.28
N ARG A 364 29.86 -2.42 26.92
CA ARG A 364 29.47 -1.42 27.92
C ARG A 364 29.10 -2.05 29.25
N LEU A 365 29.35 -1.34 30.34
CA LEU A 365 29.07 -1.79 31.71
C LEU A 365 27.63 -1.43 32.13
N LEU A 366 26.94 -2.38 32.76
CA LEU A 366 25.61 -2.17 33.31
C LEU A 366 25.66 -1.57 34.73
N PRO A 367 24.92 -0.48 35.01
CA PRO A 367 24.82 0.12 36.35
C PRO A 367 24.35 -0.89 37.41
N GLN A 368 24.91 -0.84 38.63
CA GLN A 368 24.68 -1.85 39.67
C GLN A 368 23.19 -2.07 40.02
N TYR A 369 22.35 -1.04 39.91
CA TYR A 369 20.92 -1.06 40.25
C TYR A 369 20.00 -1.48 39.09
N LYS A 370 20.52 -1.68 37.86
CA LYS A 370 19.77 -2.14 36.67
C LYS A 370 20.07 -3.59 36.28
N ARG A 371 20.84 -4.33 37.09
CA ARG A 371 21.20 -5.72 36.83
C ARG A 371 20.00 -6.64 37.03
N SER A 372 19.64 -7.42 36.02
CA SER A 372 18.55 -8.40 36.11
C SER A 372 18.89 -9.55 37.07
N VAL A 373 17.90 -9.90 37.90
CA VAL A 373 17.85 -11.03 38.86
C VAL A 373 18.56 -10.84 40.21
N THR A 374 17.80 -11.11 41.29
CA THR A 374 18.16 -11.01 42.71
C THR A 374 19.17 -12.05 43.20
N VAL A 375 19.57 -13.02 42.37
CA VAL A 375 20.52 -14.09 42.74
C VAL A 375 21.93 -13.70 42.28
N ALA A 376 22.87 -13.62 43.23
CA ALA A 376 24.21 -13.05 43.05
C ALA A 376 25.08 -13.68 41.93
N GLY A 377 24.76 -14.90 41.47
CA GLY A 377 25.49 -15.62 40.42
C GLY A 377 24.98 -15.44 38.97
N ARG A 378 23.90 -14.68 38.74
CA ARG A 378 23.24 -14.53 37.41
C ARG A 378 23.28 -13.09 36.84
N ARG A 379 24.03 -12.19 37.45
CA ARG A 379 24.04 -10.77 37.08
C ARG A 379 24.91 -10.54 35.84
N LEU A 380 24.28 -10.24 34.71
CA LEU A 380 24.98 -9.68 33.55
C LEU A 380 25.60 -8.33 33.96
N ARG A 381 26.93 -8.23 33.82
CA ARG A 381 27.70 -7.03 34.15
C ARG A 381 27.96 -6.16 32.93
N GLU A 382 27.86 -6.75 31.75
CA GLU A 382 28.23 -6.16 30.46
C GLU A 382 27.14 -6.45 29.42
N GLU A 383 27.00 -5.52 28.47
CA GLU A 383 26.25 -5.70 27.22
C GLU A 383 27.16 -5.33 26.05
N ASN A 384 26.92 -5.97 24.91
CA ASN A 384 27.62 -5.73 23.66
C ASN A 384 26.70 -5.01 22.68
N VAL A 385 27.22 -3.97 22.02
CA VAL A 385 26.62 -3.39 20.81
C VAL A 385 27.39 -3.95 19.62
N VAL A 386 26.77 -4.89 18.91
CA VAL A 386 27.33 -5.50 17.70
C VAL A 386 26.87 -4.69 16.50
N VAL A 387 27.81 -4.01 15.84
CA VAL A 387 27.56 -3.20 14.64
C VAL A 387 27.93 -4.01 13.41
N LEU A 388 26.96 -4.18 12.53
CA LEU A 388 27.04 -4.93 11.27
C LEU A 388 26.78 -3.99 10.10
N ARG A 389 27.29 -4.33 8.91
CA ARG A 389 27.11 -3.57 7.67
C ARG A 389 26.59 -4.50 6.57
N ARG A 390 25.62 -4.02 5.79
CA ARG A 390 25.30 -4.63 4.50
C ARG A 390 26.39 -4.23 3.49
N PRO A 391 27.10 -5.17 2.84
CA PRO A 391 28.12 -4.85 1.85
C PRO A 391 27.58 -3.91 0.77
N GLN A 392 28.43 -3.01 0.26
CA GLN A 392 28.07 -2.10 -0.82
C GLN A 392 28.13 -2.77 -2.20
N ARG A 393 28.82 -3.91 -2.31
CA ARG A 393 28.96 -4.66 -3.56
C ARG A 393 27.76 -5.58 -3.74
N THR A 394 27.11 -5.49 -4.89
CA THR A 394 26.14 -6.49 -5.38
C THR A 394 26.86 -7.29 -6.47
N THR A 395 27.42 -8.44 -6.12
CA THR A 395 28.01 -9.36 -7.11
C THR A 395 27.13 -10.59 -7.27
N GLY A 396 26.95 -11.08 -8.50
CA GLY A 396 26.19 -12.31 -8.77
C GLY A 396 24.68 -12.17 -8.62
N LEU A 397 24.09 -11.09 -9.15
CA LEU A 397 22.63 -10.93 -9.22
C LEU A 397 22.02 -12.04 -10.09
N SER A 398 21.06 -12.77 -9.53
CA SER A 398 20.22 -13.70 -10.30
C SER A 398 18.75 -13.52 -9.94
N ARG A 399 17.88 -13.81 -10.92
CA ARG A 399 16.43 -13.70 -10.76
C ARG A 399 15.82 -15.04 -10.32
N VAL A 400 14.78 -14.97 -9.51
CA VAL A 400 13.91 -16.09 -9.16
C VAL A 400 12.58 -15.91 -9.87
N ASP A 401 12.18 -16.93 -10.62
CA ASP A 401 10.92 -16.89 -11.38
C ASP A 401 9.69 -16.81 -10.46
N PRO A 402 8.57 -16.26 -10.93
CA PRO A 402 7.33 -16.24 -10.17
C PRO A 402 6.76 -17.66 -9.94
N PRO A 403 5.92 -17.85 -8.90
CA PRO A 403 5.34 -19.15 -8.58
C PRO A 403 4.26 -19.61 -9.58
N TYR A 404 3.99 -18.83 -10.62
CA TYR A 404 3.01 -19.11 -11.67
C TYR A 404 3.68 -19.11 -13.05
N PRO A 405 3.14 -19.87 -14.03
CA PRO A 405 3.70 -19.89 -15.38
C PRO A 405 3.55 -18.52 -16.05
N LEU A 406 4.60 -18.13 -16.77
CA LEU A 406 4.62 -16.95 -17.63
C LEU A 406 4.13 -17.31 -19.04
N TYR A 407 3.40 -16.40 -19.68
CA TYR A 407 3.17 -16.51 -21.12
C TYR A 407 4.49 -16.29 -21.88
N PRO A 408 4.65 -16.83 -23.11
CA PRO A 408 5.90 -16.68 -23.86
C PRO A 408 6.40 -15.24 -24.00
N TYR A 409 5.49 -14.28 -24.23
CA TYR A 409 5.83 -12.86 -24.32
C TYR A 409 6.24 -12.26 -22.97
N GLU A 410 5.75 -12.79 -21.85
CA GLU A 410 6.14 -12.34 -20.51
C GLU A 410 7.55 -12.81 -20.17
N THR A 411 7.97 -13.98 -20.65
CA THR A 411 9.37 -14.43 -20.53
C THR A 411 10.32 -13.51 -21.28
N VAL A 412 9.97 -13.10 -22.51
CA VAL A 412 10.74 -12.13 -23.28
C VAL A 412 10.83 -10.79 -22.55
N LEU A 413 9.69 -10.27 -22.06
CA LEU A 413 9.67 -9.04 -21.28
C LEU A 413 10.50 -9.14 -19.99
N ALA A 414 10.45 -10.28 -19.28
CA ALA A 414 11.25 -10.50 -18.08
C ALA A 414 12.76 -10.43 -18.36
N GLU A 415 13.21 -10.92 -19.52
CA GLU A 415 14.62 -10.85 -19.94
C GLU A 415 15.03 -9.43 -20.33
N GLN A 416 14.21 -8.75 -21.13
CA GLN A 416 14.44 -7.34 -21.50
C GLN A 416 14.50 -6.46 -20.25
N GLU A 417 13.57 -6.66 -19.32
CA GLU A 417 13.47 -5.92 -18.06
C GLU A 417 14.70 -6.15 -17.18
N TRP A 418 15.13 -7.41 -17.05
CA TRP A 418 16.34 -7.74 -16.31
C TRP A 418 17.58 -7.05 -16.89
N SER A 419 17.70 -7.05 -18.22
CA SER A 419 18.81 -6.38 -18.92
C SER A 419 18.84 -4.88 -18.64
N VAL A 420 17.68 -4.21 -18.59
CA VAL A 420 17.61 -2.77 -18.34
C VAL A 420 17.86 -2.47 -16.86
N LEU A 421 17.17 -3.16 -15.94
CA LEU A 421 17.23 -2.87 -14.50
C LEU A 421 18.58 -3.25 -13.87
N SER A 422 19.27 -4.28 -14.37
CA SER A 422 20.60 -4.66 -13.87
C SER A 422 21.72 -3.72 -14.35
N GLY A 423 21.47 -2.92 -15.39
CA GLY A 423 22.37 -1.88 -15.87
C GLY A 423 22.23 -0.53 -15.14
N GLU A 424 21.28 -0.41 -14.21
CA GLU A 424 21.06 0.82 -13.44
C GLU A 424 22.21 1.09 -12.43
N ALA A 425 22.46 2.37 -12.17
CA ALA A 425 23.44 2.77 -11.16
C ALA A 425 23.04 2.34 -9.74
N ASP A 426 21.73 2.28 -9.48
CA ASP A 426 21.17 1.73 -8.25
C ASP A 426 20.95 0.21 -8.41
N PRO A 427 21.76 -0.64 -7.75
CA PRO A 427 21.62 -2.09 -7.89
C PRO A 427 20.32 -2.63 -7.27
N THR A 428 19.54 -1.82 -6.56
CA THR A 428 18.22 -2.22 -6.07
C THR A 428 17.11 -2.04 -7.11
N ALA A 429 17.41 -1.45 -8.27
CA ALA A 429 16.44 -1.27 -9.35
C ALA A 429 15.86 -2.59 -9.86
N VAL A 430 16.62 -3.69 -9.83
CA VAL A 430 16.15 -5.05 -10.16
C VAL A 430 14.99 -5.53 -9.28
N LEU A 431 14.80 -4.95 -8.08
CA LEU A 431 13.65 -5.25 -7.22
C LEU A 431 12.32 -4.69 -7.79
N GLN A 432 12.38 -3.90 -8.85
CA GLN A 432 11.22 -3.35 -9.58
C GLN A 432 10.72 -4.30 -10.67
N ALA A 433 11.36 -5.45 -10.85
CA ALA A 433 10.99 -6.39 -11.89
C ALA A 433 9.55 -6.91 -11.71
N ALA A 434 8.77 -6.91 -12.79
CA ALA A 434 7.35 -7.27 -12.83
C ALA A 434 7.12 -8.78 -13.01
N PHE A 435 8.08 -9.50 -13.59
CA PHE A 435 7.98 -10.95 -13.84
C PHE A 435 9.07 -11.73 -13.11
N THR A 436 9.46 -11.27 -11.93
CA THR A 436 10.47 -11.88 -11.06
C THR A 436 9.95 -11.83 -9.63
N SER A 437 9.97 -12.96 -8.90
CA SER A 437 9.47 -13.01 -7.52
C SER A 437 10.51 -12.53 -6.51
N ALA A 438 11.78 -12.84 -6.76
CA ALA A 438 12.88 -12.44 -5.90
C ALA A 438 14.17 -12.28 -6.70
N VAL A 439 15.11 -11.56 -6.11
CA VAL A 439 16.48 -11.40 -6.59
C VAL A 439 17.41 -12.05 -5.58
N VAL A 440 18.32 -12.88 -6.06
CA VAL A 440 19.40 -13.43 -5.23
C VAL A 440 20.62 -12.54 -5.39
N THR A 441 21.13 -12.02 -4.28
CA THR A 441 22.39 -11.25 -4.21
C THR A 441 23.19 -11.76 -3.03
N ASP A 442 24.45 -12.12 -3.26
CA ASP A 442 25.37 -12.58 -2.20
C ASP A 442 24.78 -13.73 -1.34
N GLY A 443 24.02 -14.64 -1.97
CA GLY A 443 23.33 -15.75 -1.31
C GLY A 443 22.04 -15.38 -0.57
N ILE A 444 21.66 -14.10 -0.55
CA ILE A 444 20.43 -13.59 0.07
C ILE A 444 19.33 -13.51 -0.98
N VAL A 445 18.19 -14.16 -0.71
CA VAL A 445 16.99 -14.07 -1.53
C VAL A 445 16.17 -12.88 -1.06
N VAL A 446 15.92 -11.94 -1.96
CA VAL A 446 15.28 -10.65 -1.67
C VAL A 446 14.02 -10.53 -2.54
N PRO A 447 12.81 -10.50 -1.97
CA PRO A 447 11.58 -10.42 -2.77
C PRO A 447 11.50 -9.12 -3.56
N THR A 448 11.01 -9.19 -4.80
CA THR A 448 10.72 -7.99 -5.59
C THR A 448 9.49 -7.27 -5.04
N LEU A 449 9.35 -5.99 -5.36
CA LEU A 449 8.12 -5.26 -5.09
C LEU A 449 6.89 -5.92 -5.67
N GLN A 450 7.03 -6.53 -6.85
CA GLN A 450 5.90 -7.18 -7.48
C GLN A 450 5.42 -8.34 -6.62
N SER A 451 6.33 -9.17 -6.12
CA SER A 451 5.99 -10.26 -5.20
C SER A 451 5.36 -9.75 -3.91
N VAL A 452 5.82 -8.61 -3.38
CA VAL A 452 5.28 -8.00 -2.15
C VAL A 452 3.88 -7.43 -2.37
N ALA A 453 3.63 -6.86 -3.56
CA ALA A 453 2.36 -6.25 -3.93
C ALA A 453 1.29 -7.30 -4.26
N GLU A 454 1.67 -8.36 -4.97
CA GLU A 454 0.73 -9.38 -5.47
C GLU A 454 0.19 -10.32 -4.40
N VAL A 455 0.76 -10.32 -3.19
CA VAL A 455 0.33 -11.20 -2.09
C VAL A 455 -1.19 -11.11 -1.91
N ASP A 456 -1.86 -12.23 -2.17
CA ASP A 456 -3.29 -12.38 -1.98
C ASP A 456 -3.55 -12.81 -0.53
N PRO A 457 -4.36 -12.06 0.26
CA PRO A 457 -4.76 -12.48 1.59
C PRO A 457 -5.41 -13.87 1.64
N SER A 458 -6.00 -14.33 0.52
CA SER A 458 -6.60 -15.66 0.39
C SER A 458 -5.59 -16.79 0.12
N GLY A 459 -4.30 -16.49 -0.04
CA GLY A 459 -3.25 -17.49 -0.25
C GLY A 459 -3.19 -18.08 -1.67
N SER A 460 -3.83 -17.45 -2.66
CA SER A 460 -3.82 -17.89 -4.06
C SER A 460 -2.42 -17.78 -4.69
N ALA A 461 -1.96 -18.86 -5.33
CA ALA A 461 -0.73 -18.85 -6.14
C ALA A 461 -0.91 -18.26 -7.56
N LYS A 462 -2.08 -17.67 -7.87
CA LYS A 462 -2.37 -17.08 -9.19
C LYS A 462 -1.92 -15.62 -9.25
N LYS A 463 -1.57 -15.18 -10.47
CA LYS A 463 -1.28 -13.77 -10.77
C LYS A 463 -2.43 -12.86 -10.33
N ASN A 464 -2.15 -11.94 -9.40
CA ASN A 464 -3.12 -10.99 -8.86
C ASN A 464 -3.05 -9.68 -9.64
N SER A 465 -4.14 -9.24 -10.25
CA SER A 465 -4.22 -7.98 -11.02
C SER A 465 -4.97 -6.86 -10.27
N THR A 466 -5.27 -7.08 -8.99
CA THR A 466 -6.10 -6.20 -8.15
C THR A 466 -5.39 -5.64 -6.93
N TYR A 467 -4.08 -5.86 -6.81
CA TYR A 467 -3.24 -5.34 -5.73
C TYR A 467 -3.22 -3.81 -5.69
N ALA A 468 -2.73 -3.26 -4.58
CA ALA A 468 -2.69 -1.82 -4.34
C ALA A 468 -4.08 -1.18 -4.57
N GLY A 469 -4.15 -0.14 -5.41
CA GLY A 469 -5.40 0.49 -5.83
C GLY A 469 -6.06 -0.14 -7.06
N HIS A 470 -5.44 -1.11 -7.76
CA HIS A 470 -5.98 -1.61 -9.05
C HIS A 470 -7.36 -2.26 -8.95
N GLY A 471 -7.72 -2.72 -7.76
CA GLY A 471 -8.98 -3.37 -7.46
C GLY A 471 -10.13 -2.46 -7.03
N ILE A 472 -9.97 -1.12 -6.99
CA ILE A 472 -11.02 -0.19 -6.53
C ILE A 472 -12.21 -0.08 -7.52
N HIS A 473 -11.98 -0.25 -8.82
CA HIS A 473 -13.01 -0.12 -9.86
C HIS A 473 -12.79 -1.12 -11.01
N ARG A 474 -13.86 -1.74 -11.49
CA ARG A 474 -13.88 -2.68 -12.63
C ARG A 474 -13.97 -1.95 -13.97
N TYR A 475 -13.10 -0.97 -14.17
CA TYR A 475 -13.02 -0.20 -15.41
C TYR A 475 -12.71 -1.11 -16.61
N LYS A 476 -13.43 -0.92 -17.72
CA LYS A 476 -13.34 -1.76 -18.92
C LYS A 476 -12.29 -1.23 -19.89
N GLY A 477 -11.60 -2.14 -20.59
CA GLY A 477 -10.52 -1.78 -21.51
C GLY A 477 -9.22 -1.35 -20.81
N LYS A 478 -8.96 -1.86 -19.59
CA LYS A 478 -7.69 -1.65 -18.89
C LYS A 478 -6.65 -2.71 -19.28
N PHE A 479 -5.41 -2.26 -19.44
CA PHE A 479 -4.22 -3.12 -19.47
C PHE A 479 -3.96 -3.65 -18.05
N TYR A 480 -3.44 -4.88 -17.95
CA TYR A 480 -3.17 -5.49 -16.64
C TYR A 480 -1.86 -4.91 -16.04
N PRO A 481 -1.77 -4.80 -14.71
CA PRO A 481 -0.70 -4.04 -14.04
C PRO A 481 0.74 -4.51 -14.33
N GLN A 482 0.97 -5.81 -14.45
CA GLN A 482 2.30 -6.37 -14.65
C GLN A 482 2.87 -6.02 -16.03
N LEU A 483 2.04 -6.05 -17.07
CA LEU A 483 2.45 -5.57 -18.40
C LEU A 483 2.78 -4.08 -18.36
N ALA A 484 1.93 -3.26 -17.71
CA ALA A 484 2.20 -1.83 -17.54
C ALA A 484 3.58 -1.57 -16.93
N LYS A 485 3.84 -2.21 -15.79
CA LYS A 485 5.07 -2.07 -15.04
C LYS A 485 6.27 -2.53 -15.86
N SER A 486 6.13 -3.64 -16.57
CA SER A 486 7.21 -4.16 -17.40
C SER A 486 7.53 -3.23 -18.56
N LEU A 487 6.53 -2.67 -19.24
CA LEU A 487 6.72 -1.66 -20.28
C LEU A 487 7.39 -0.39 -19.74
N VAL A 488 7.00 0.06 -18.54
CA VAL A 488 7.69 1.17 -17.85
C VAL A 488 9.15 0.84 -17.55
N ASN A 489 9.45 -0.39 -17.15
CA ASN A 489 10.83 -0.79 -16.87
C ASN A 489 11.68 -0.90 -18.14
N VAL A 490 11.20 -1.58 -19.19
CA VAL A 490 12.00 -1.85 -20.41
C VAL A 490 12.28 -0.60 -21.26
N THR A 491 11.47 0.46 -21.12
CA THR A 491 11.72 1.76 -21.79
C THR A 491 12.92 2.50 -21.21
N GLY A 492 13.47 2.07 -20.06
CA GLY A 492 14.62 2.71 -19.43
C GLY A 492 14.30 4.12 -18.90
N ALA A 493 13.04 4.36 -18.48
CA ALA A 493 12.60 5.68 -18.01
C ALA A 493 13.45 6.22 -16.84
N ARG A 494 13.98 5.32 -15.99
CA ARG A 494 14.85 5.61 -14.83
C ARG A 494 16.23 6.16 -15.20
N GLN A 495 16.76 5.78 -16.37
CA GLN A 495 18.09 6.17 -16.85
C GLN A 495 18.10 7.60 -17.41
N ARG A 496 16.94 8.27 -17.42
CA ARG A 496 16.69 9.58 -18.04
C ARG A 496 16.02 10.51 -17.01
N VAL A 497 15.17 11.44 -17.46
CA VAL A 497 14.49 12.44 -16.59
C VAL A 497 13.47 11.84 -15.60
N GLY A 498 13.19 10.54 -15.67
CA GLY A 498 12.29 9.84 -14.74
C GLY A 498 10.80 10.19 -14.82
N VAL A 499 10.30 10.71 -15.95
CA VAL A 499 8.88 11.04 -16.17
C VAL A 499 8.27 10.14 -17.24
N VAL A 500 7.15 9.47 -16.91
CA VAL A 500 6.39 8.57 -17.82
C VAL A 500 5.08 9.21 -18.24
N LEU A 501 4.76 9.17 -19.54
CA LEU A 501 3.49 9.66 -20.09
C LEU A 501 2.56 8.52 -20.49
N ASP A 502 1.30 8.61 -20.10
CA ASP A 502 0.19 7.84 -20.68
C ASP A 502 -0.83 8.80 -21.33
N PRO A 503 -0.83 8.95 -22.68
CA PRO A 503 -1.76 9.81 -23.39
C PRO A 503 -3.19 9.25 -23.46
N PHE A 504 -3.40 8.00 -23.03
CA PHE A 504 -4.71 7.33 -22.95
C PHE A 504 -4.82 6.65 -21.58
N GLY A 505 -4.71 7.46 -20.54
CA GLY A 505 -4.55 7.05 -19.15
C GLY A 505 -5.59 6.06 -18.64
N GLY A 506 -6.83 6.15 -19.11
CA GLY A 506 -7.94 5.34 -18.66
C GLY A 506 -8.05 5.39 -17.13
N SER A 507 -8.21 4.23 -16.50
CA SER A 507 -8.25 4.14 -15.04
C SER A 507 -6.90 4.33 -14.33
N GLY A 508 -5.85 4.78 -15.03
CA GLY A 508 -4.55 5.13 -14.46
C GLY A 508 -3.66 3.96 -14.07
N THR A 509 -3.61 2.89 -14.88
CA THR A 509 -2.75 1.73 -14.57
C THR A 509 -1.26 2.08 -14.73
N VAL A 510 -0.84 2.81 -15.78
CA VAL A 510 0.56 3.28 -15.95
C VAL A 510 0.90 4.27 -14.86
N ALA A 511 -0.01 5.20 -14.55
CA ALA A 511 0.17 6.18 -13.49
C ALA A 511 0.45 5.50 -12.14
N LEU A 512 -0.36 4.51 -11.75
CA LEU A 512 -0.15 3.79 -10.48
C LEU A 512 1.15 3.00 -10.47
N GLU A 513 1.45 2.25 -11.55
CA GLU A 513 2.69 1.47 -11.63
C GLU A 513 3.94 2.34 -11.68
N SER A 514 3.89 3.51 -12.32
CA SER A 514 4.98 4.48 -12.33
C SER A 514 5.25 5.02 -10.92
N SER A 515 4.19 5.37 -10.17
CA SER A 515 4.33 5.79 -8.77
C SER A 515 4.92 4.67 -7.89
N LEU A 516 4.45 3.43 -8.03
CA LEU A 516 5.02 2.27 -7.33
C LEU A 516 6.49 2.02 -7.70
N ALA A 517 6.84 2.32 -8.95
CA ALA A 517 8.19 2.28 -9.48
C ALA A 517 9.10 3.41 -8.95
N GLY A 518 8.55 4.41 -8.25
CA GLY A 518 9.28 5.60 -7.80
C GLY A 518 9.47 6.66 -8.90
N LEU A 519 8.71 6.59 -9.99
CA LEU A 519 8.79 7.48 -11.15
C LEU A 519 7.65 8.50 -11.15
N LYS A 520 7.94 9.73 -11.60
CA LYS A 520 6.89 10.70 -11.89
C LYS A 520 6.13 10.26 -13.14
N SER A 521 4.85 10.59 -13.22
CA SER A 521 4.07 10.30 -14.42
C SER A 521 2.99 11.34 -14.68
N VAL A 522 2.61 11.46 -15.95
CA VAL A 522 1.51 12.30 -16.43
C VAL A 522 0.54 11.40 -17.20
N SER A 523 -0.75 11.51 -16.89
CA SER A 523 -1.81 10.67 -17.45
C SER A 523 -2.93 11.54 -17.97
N LEU A 524 -3.30 11.39 -19.24
CA LEU A 524 -4.37 12.14 -19.87
C LEU A 524 -5.55 11.23 -20.16
N ASP A 525 -6.76 11.66 -19.81
CA ASP A 525 -7.99 11.03 -20.27
C ASP A 525 -9.11 12.08 -20.29
N ILE A 526 -10.24 11.79 -20.94
CA ILE A 526 -11.43 12.66 -20.99
C ILE A 526 -12.66 12.01 -20.35
N ASN A 527 -12.60 10.70 -20.06
CA ASN A 527 -13.69 9.99 -19.42
C ASN A 527 -13.65 10.29 -17.90
N PRO A 528 -14.68 10.95 -17.33
CA PRO A 528 -14.67 11.34 -15.93
C PRO A 528 -14.61 10.14 -14.97
N VAL A 529 -15.13 8.97 -15.36
CA VAL A 529 -15.00 7.74 -14.56
C VAL A 529 -13.55 7.27 -14.51
N ALA A 530 -12.86 7.36 -15.64
CA ALA A 530 -11.47 6.96 -15.79
C ALA A 530 -10.55 7.86 -14.96
N ILE A 531 -10.72 9.19 -15.07
CA ILE A 531 -10.01 10.21 -14.30
C ILE A 531 -10.24 10.05 -12.80
N ALA A 532 -11.49 9.86 -12.38
CA ALA A 532 -11.82 9.65 -10.96
C ALA A 532 -11.18 8.37 -10.42
N ALA A 533 -11.24 7.26 -11.18
CA ALA A 533 -10.59 6.01 -10.80
C ALA A 533 -9.06 6.15 -10.72
N ALA A 534 -8.43 6.83 -11.68
CA ALA A 534 -7.00 7.10 -11.67
C ALA A 534 -6.60 7.96 -10.46
N THR A 535 -7.37 9.01 -10.16
CA THR A 535 -7.16 9.87 -8.99
C THR A 535 -7.28 9.08 -7.70
N ALA A 536 -8.37 8.31 -7.52
CA ALA A 536 -8.57 7.50 -6.32
C ALA A 536 -7.44 6.48 -6.10
N LYS A 537 -6.94 5.84 -7.17
CA LYS A 537 -5.78 4.94 -7.10
C LYS A 537 -4.53 5.63 -6.57
N GLN A 538 -4.26 6.86 -7.03
CA GLN A 538 -3.12 7.66 -6.56
C GLN A 538 -3.27 8.05 -5.09
N SER A 539 -4.48 8.43 -4.68
CA SER A 539 -4.75 8.82 -3.29
C SER A 539 -4.57 7.67 -2.31
N LEU A 540 -4.91 6.44 -2.70
CA LEU A 540 -4.68 5.24 -1.89
C LEU A 540 -3.21 4.94 -1.60
N LEU A 541 -2.25 5.57 -2.29
CA LEU A 541 -0.83 5.46 -1.93
C LEU A 541 -0.43 6.35 -0.75
N GLN A 542 -1.24 7.36 -0.42
CA GLN A 542 -0.90 8.40 0.55
C GLN A 542 -1.78 8.35 1.80
N VAL A 543 -2.97 7.76 1.70
CA VAL A 543 -3.92 7.67 2.79
C VAL A 543 -3.51 6.56 3.77
N THR A 544 -3.65 6.78 5.07
CA THR A 544 -3.42 5.71 6.06
C THR A 544 -4.61 4.76 6.11
N SER A 545 -4.39 3.50 6.52
CA SER A 545 -5.50 2.54 6.68
C SER A 545 -6.57 3.03 7.66
N ASP A 546 -6.19 3.81 8.67
CA ASP A 546 -7.11 4.37 9.66
C ASP A 546 -7.96 5.50 9.05
N ASP A 547 -7.34 6.39 8.27
CA ASP A 547 -8.05 7.45 7.55
C ASP A 547 -9.03 6.90 6.53
N LEU A 548 -8.59 5.88 5.78
CA LEU A 548 -9.46 5.18 4.83
C LEU A 548 -10.63 4.51 5.57
N HIS A 549 -10.35 3.78 6.67
CA HIS A 549 -11.39 3.15 7.47
C HIS A 549 -12.41 4.17 8.00
N ARG A 550 -11.96 5.31 8.53
CA ARG A 550 -12.85 6.40 8.97
C ARG A 550 -13.75 6.90 7.85
N ALA A 551 -13.20 7.11 6.65
CA ALA A 551 -13.97 7.55 5.49
C ALA A 551 -15.04 6.52 5.08
N LEU A 552 -14.69 5.22 5.10
CA LEU A 552 -15.61 4.13 4.76
C LEU A 552 -16.70 3.93 5.82
N CYS A 553 -16.37 4.00 7.11
CA CYS A 553 -17.35 3.88 8.21
C CYS A 553 -18.40 5.00 8.22
N CYS A 554 -18.06 6.19 7.74
CA CYS A 554 -19.06 7.25 7.54
C CYS A 554 -20.15 6.82 6.55
N ALA A 555 -19.79 6.07 5.50
CA ALA A 555 -20.73 5.56 4.52
C ALA A 555 -21.54 4.36 5.06
N ASP A 556 -20.96 3.46 5.85
CA ASP A 556 -21.72 2.39 6.51
C ASP A 556 -22.77 2.96 7.49
N ARG A 557 -22.45 4.02 8.24
CA ARG A 557 -23.44 4.70 9.11
C ARG A 557 -24.61 5.33 8.35
N ALA A 558 -24.47 5.56 7.04
CA ALA A 558 -25.57 6.06 6.22
C ALA A 558 -26.64 4.98 5.98
N VAL A 559 -26.22 3.71 5.96
CA VAL A 559 -27.09 2.53 5.82
C VAL A 559 -28.08 2.48 6.98
N ASP A 560 -27.59 2.62 8.22
CA ASP A 560 -28.40 2.53 9.44
C ASP A 560 -29.46 3.62 9.56
N ARG A 561 -29.22 4.77 8.92
CA ARG A 561 -30.10 5.95 8.99
C ARG A 561 -31.14 5.98 7.86
N PHE A 562 -31.07 5.05 6.90
CA PHE A 562 -31.99 5.03 5.78
C PHE A 562 -33.37 4.50 6.20
N GLN A 563 -34.40 5.34 6.09
CA GLN A 563 -35.77 5.01 6.47
C GLN A 563 -36.66 4.58 5.28
N GLY A 564 -36.08 4.16 4.15
CA GLY A 564 -36.86 3.77 2.98
C GLY A 564 -37.46 4.93 2.17
N GLN A 565 -37.20 6.18 2.56
CA GLN A 565 -37.72 7.37 1.88
C GLN A 565 -37.01 7.60 0.54
N THR A 566 -37.76 7.98 -0.49
CA THR A 566 -37.20 8.37 -1.79
C THR A 566 -36.60 9.77 -1.73
N ASP A 567 -35.27 9.86 -1.79
CA ASP A 567 -34.51 11.10 -1.93
C ASP A 567 -33.70 11.03 -3.24
N TRP A 568 -33.92 11.95 -4.16
CA TRP A 568 -33.19 12.05 -5.44
C TRP A 568 -32.37 13.34 -5.55
N SER A 569 -32.18 14.06 -4.43
CA SER A 569 -31.51 15.37 -4.37
C SER A 569 -30.07 15.36 -4.88
N GLN A 570 -29.43 14.19 -4.97
CA GLN A 570 -28.06 14.05 -5.42
C GLN A 570 -27.91 13.89 -6.94
N PHE A 571 -29.00 13.78 -7.69
CA PHE A 571 -28.95 13.65 -9.14
C PHE A 571 -29.28 14.97 -9.83
N SER A 572 -28.66 15.21 -10.99
CA SER A 572 -29.03 16.36 -11.82
C SER A 572 -30.47 16.21 -12.32
N PRO A 573 -31.32 17.25 -12.27
CA PRO A 573 -32.68 17.21 -12.80
C PRO A 573 -32.73 16.71 -14.25
N ASP A 574 -31.78 17.14 -15.08
CA ASP A 574 -31.69 16.76 -16.50
C ASP A 574 -31.31 15.28 -16.74
N CYS A 575 -30.89 14.58 -15.69
CA CYS A 575 -30.56 13.15 -15.73
C CYS A 575 -31.66 12.27 -15.11
N LEU A 576 -32.59 12.86 -14.36
CA LEU A 576 -33.47 12.10 -13.48
C LEU A 576 -34.41 11.16 -14.24
N ASP A 577 -35.06 11.63 -15.31
CA ASP A 577 -35.95 10.80 -16.13
C ASP A 577 -35.22 9.58 -16.71
N GLU A 578 -34.00 9.78 -17.18
CA GLU A 578 -33.16 8.69 -17.68
C GLU A 578 -32.81 7.71 -16.56
N LEU A 579 -32.37 8.21 -15.39
CA LEU A 579 -32.00 7.38 -14.26
C LEU A 579 -33.20 6.59 -13.72
N GLN A 580 -34.36 7.19 -13.58
CA GLN A 580 -35.58 6.48 -13.17
C GLN A 580 -35.99 5.40 -14.16
N SER A 581 -35.70 5.57 -15.45
CA SER A 581 -35.92 4.51 -16.44
C SER A 581 -34.95 3.33 -16.27
N TRP A 582 -33.72 3.58 -15.79
CA TRP A 582 -32.64 2.60 -15.70
C TRP A 582 -32.43 2.01 -14.32
N PHE A 583 -33.01 2.58 -13.27
CA PHE A 583 -32.86 2.12 -11.89
C PHE A 583 -34.23 1.84 -11.26
N PRO A 584 -34.36 0.76 -10.49
CA PRO A 584 -35.50 0.63 -9.58
C PRO A 584 -35.54 1.82 -8.61
N PRO A 585 -36.71 2.42 -8.32
CA PRO A 585 -36.80 3.56 -7.41
C PRO A 585 -36.13 3.34 -6.04
N PRO A 586 -36.26 2.15 -5.38
CA PRO A 586 -35.57 1.88 -4.12
C PRO A 586 -34.04 1.90 -4.26
N ALA A 587 -33.50 1.30 -5.32
CA ALA A 587 -32.06 1.29 -5.58
C ALA A 587 -31.52 2.70 -5.85
N LEU A 588 -32.25 3.51 -6.63
CA LEU A 588 -31.87 4.88 -6.93
C LEU A 588 -31.86 5.78 -5.67
N ALA A 589 -32.82 5.59 -4.76
CA ALA A 589 -32.86 6.30 -3.48
C ALA A 589 -31.65 5.92 -2.59
N LYS A 590 -31.30 4.63 -2.49
CA LYS A 590 -30.11 4.18 -1.75
C LYS A 590 -28.80 4.75 -2.34
N LEU A 591 -28.69 4.82 -3.67
CA LEU A 591 -27.55 5.46 -4.35
C LEU A 591 -27.44 6.95 -4.00
N SER A 592 -28.56 7.67 -3.99
CA SER A 592 -28.61 9.09 -3.61
C SER A 592 -28.09 9.30 -2.18
N VAL A 593 -28.48 8.43 -1.23
CA VAL A 593 -27.99 8.50 0.14
C VAL A 593 -26.47 8.29 0.22
N LEU A 594 -25.93 7.28 -0.47
CA LEU A 594 -24.47 7.07 -0.52
C LEU A 594 -23.74 8.26 -1.14
N LEU A 595 -24.26 8.84 -2.22
CA LEU A 595 -23.68 10.02 -2.86
C LEU A 595 -23.71 11.25 -1.94
N LYS A 596 -24.81 11.43 -1.20
CA LYS A 596 -24.94 12.52 -0.22
C LYS A 596 -23.85 12.41 0.83
N VAL A 597 -23.61 11.20 1.33
CA VAL A 597 -22.57 10.93 2.33
C VAL A 597 -21.17 11.13 1.75
N ALA A 598 -20.91 10.60 0.55
CA ALA A 598 -19.64 10.80 -0.15
C ALA A 598 -19.32 12.28 -0.34
N ARG A 599 -20.31 13.08 -0.75
CA ARG A 599 -20.16 14.52 -1.00
C ARG A 599 -20.13 15.37 0.27
N SER A 600 -20.72 14.89 1.36
CA SER A 600 -20.61 15.53 2.69
C SER A 600 -19.36 15.11 3.47
N THR A 601 -18.62 14.11 2.99
CA THR A 601 -17.38 13.67 3.64
C THR A 601 -16.37 14.80 3.54
N ALA A 602 -16.02 15.39 4.68
CA ALA A 602 -15.08 16.49 4.73
C ALA A 602 -13.72 16.06 4.15
N VAL A 603 -13.16 16.89 3.28
CA VAL A 603 -11.77 16.79 2.84
C VAL A 603 -10.88 16.99 4.06
N SER A 604 -10.34 15.90 4.61
CA SER A 604 -9.35 16.00 5.67
C SER A 604 -7.97 16.16 5.05
N ARG A 605 -7.04 16.84 5.74
CA ARG A 605 -5.63 16.87 5.32
C ARG A 605 -5.03 15.46 5.18
N ALA A 606 -5.59 14.49 5.91
CA ALA A 606 -5.13 13.11 5.93
C ALA A 606 -5.73 12.23 4.80
N CYS A 607 -6.85 12.67 4.20
CA CYS A 607 -7.50 11.99 3.08
C CYS A 607 -8.09 13.03 2.11
N PRO A 608 -7.24 13.76 1.37
CA PRO A 608 -7.68 14.88 0.54
C PRO A 608 -8.65 14.47 -0.58
N ASP A 609 -8.58 13.21 -1.03
CA ASP A 609 -9.42 12.67 -2.09
C ASP A 609 -10.45 11.64 -1.57
N GLY A 610 -10.80 11.67 -0.28
CA GLY A 610 -11.73 10.72 0.33
C GLY A 610 -13.10 10.70 -0.37
N ARG A 611 -13.59 11.86 -0.81
CA ARG A 611 -14.80 11.98 -1.64
C ARG A 611 -14.66 11.17 -2.94
N THR A 612 -13.56 11.34 -3.66
CA THR A 612 -13.31 10.68 -4.95
C THR A 612 -13.26 9.16 -4.78
N ILE A 613 -12.62 8.68 -3.71
CA ILE A 613 -12.57 7.24 -3.38
C ILE A 613 -14.00 6.68 -3.21
N LEU A 614 -14.86 7.38 -2.46
CA LEU A 614 -16.24 6.97 -2.23
C LEU A 614 -17.07 7.03 -3.53
N GLU A 615 -16.96 8.11 -4.31
CA GLU A 615 -17.64 8.25 -5.61
C GLU A 615 -17.23 7.14 -6.60
N VAL A 616 -15.95 6.73 -6.61
CA VAL A 616 -15.47 5.61 -7.42
C VAL A 616 -16.04 4.27 -6.96
N LEU A 617 -16.13 4.02 -5.65
CA LEU A 617 -16.79 2.81 -5.13
C LEU A 617 -18.28 2.75 -5.52
N ILE A 618 -18.97 3.90 -5.49
CA ILE A 618 -20.36 4.05 -5.94
C ILE A 618 -20.47 3.86 -7.47
N SER A 619 -19.50 4.37 -8.23
CA SER A 619 -19.44 4.15 -9.68
C SER A 619 -19.35 2.67 -10.02
N ASP A 620 -18.53 1.90 -9.30
CA ASP A 620 -18.35 0.46 -9.55
C ASP A 620 -19.65 -0.35 -9.34
N LEU A 621 -20.61 0.15 -8.56
CA LEU A 621 -21.88 -0.57 -8.23
C LEU A 621 -23.02 -0.16 -9.13
N THR A 622 -22.87 0.98 -9.80
CA THR A 622 -23.93 1.60 -10.59
C THR A 622 -24.52 0.61 -11.62
N ARG A 623 -23.68 -0.19 -12.29
CA ARG A 623 -24.15 -1.19 -13.25
C ARG A 623 -24.93 -2.34 -12.58
N GLU A 624 -24.41 -2.91 -11.50
CA GLU A 624 -25.04 -4.03 -10.77
C GLU A 624 -26.38 -3.64 -10.13
N CYS A 625 -26.52 -2.36 -9.72
CA CYS A 625 -27.74 -1.82 -9.12
C CYS A 625 -28.78 -1.32 -10.14
N SER A 626 -28.48 -1.40 -11.44
CA SER A 626 -29.33 -0.90 -12.52
C SER A 626 -30.03 -2.04 -13.29
N GLN A 627 -30.94 -1.64 -14.18
CA GLN A 627 -31.55 -2.50 -15.18
C GLN A 627 -30.61 -2.86 -16.33
N GLN A 628 -29.36 -2.38 -16.36
CA GLN A 628 -28.37 -2.80 -17.34
C GLN A 628 -27.90 -4.23 -17.06
N GLU A 629 -27.75 -5.04 -18.11
CA GLU A 629 -27.13 -6.38 -18.05
C GLU A 629 -25.64 -6.26 -17.67
N PRO A 630 -25.22 -6.71 -16.47
CA PRO A 630 -23.85 -6.49 -15.99
C PRO A 630 -22.78 -7.14 -16.86
N SER A 631 -23.12 -8.26 -17.51
CA SER A 631 -22.22 -9.05 -18.35
C SER A 631 -22.06 -8.54 -19.79
N ASP A 632 -22.87 -7.55 -20.22
CA ASP A 632 -22.77 -6.93 -21.55
C ASP A 632 -21.98 -5.61 -21.45
N LEU A 633 -21.01 -5.42 -22.36
CA LEU A 633 -20.30 -4.15 -22.48
C LEU A 633 -21.18 -3.06 -23.09
N ARG A 634 -22.19 -3.45 -23.88
CA ARG A 634 -23.19 -2.54 -24.43
C ARG A 634 -24.27 -2.27 -23.41
N ILE A 635 -24.90 -1.10 -23.50
CA ILE A 635 -26.09 -0.82 -22.71
C ILE A 635 -27.26 -1.63 -23.25
N ARG A 636 -27.58 -2.71 -22.55
CA ARG A 636 -28.79 -3.51 -22.77
C ARG A 636 -29.49 -3.72 -21.45
N ARG A 637 -30.83 -3.74 -21.52
CA ARG A 637 -31.62 -4.09 -20.34
C ARG A 637 -31.48 -5.57 -20.04
N ARG A 638 -31.55 -5.91 -18.76
CA ARG A 638 -31.70 -7.28 -18.27
C ARG A 638 -32.93 -7.93 -18.91
N ALA A 639 -32.84 -9.24 -19.13
CA ALA A 639 -33.99 -10.03 -19.58
C ALA A 639 -35.12 -10.04 -18.53
N VAL A 640 -34.73 -10.13 -17.26
CA VAL A 640 -35.61 -10.03 -16.10
C VAL A 640 -35.25 -8.74 -15.34
N PRO A 641 -36.15 -7.74 -15.29
CA PRO A 641 -35.94 -6.54 -14.50
C PRO A 641 -35.79 -6.86 -13.02
N ILE A 642 -35.03 -6.03 -12.29
CA ILE A 642 -34.93 -6.08 -10.83
C ILE A 642 -35.86 -5.05 -10.19
N ASP A 643 -36.44 -5.35 -9.03
CA ASP A 643 -37.33 -4.42 -8.30
C ASP A 643 -36.58 -3.59 -7.24
N ASP A 644 -35.48 -4.13 -6.73
CA ASP A 644 -34.57 -3.47 -5.80
C ASP A 644 -33.18 -4.11 -5.93
N ALA A 645 -32.15 -3.37 -5.52
CA ALA A 645 -30.79 -3.85 -5.38
C ALA A 645 -30.31 -3.66 -3.93
N ASP A 646 -29.49 -4.60 -3.45
CA ASP A 646 -28.79 -4.45 -2.17
C ASP A 646 -27.60 -3.48 -2.31
N VAL A 647 -27.90 -2.22 -2.60
CA VAL A 647 -26.91 -1.17 -2.84
C VAL A 647 -25.94 -1.03 -1.67
N PHE A 648 -26.46 -1.12 -0.44
CA PHE A 648 -25.68 -0.95 0.78
C PHE A 648 -24.78 -2.17 1.04
N GLY A 649 -25.31 -3.40 0.97
CA GLY A 649 -24.50 -4.61 1.13
C GLY A 649 -23.39 -4.70 0.08
N LEU A 650 -23.69 -4.34 -1.19
CA LEU A 650 -22.69 -4.28 -2.26
C LEU A 650 -21.61 -3.22 -1.99
N PHE A 651 -21.99 -2.04 -1.50
CA PHE A 651 -21.04 -1.00 -1.13
C PHE A 651 -20.14 -1.47 0.03
N SER A 652 -20.72 -1.92 1.14
CA SER A 652 -19.97 -2.39 2.32
C SER A 652 -19.01 -3.52 1.96
N ALA A 653 -19.44 -4.50 1.15
CA ALA A 653 -18.57 -5.59 0.71
C ALA A 653 -17.33 -5.11 -0.07
N ARG A 654 -17.46 -4.05 -0.88
CA ARG A 654 -16.35 -3.49 -1.65
C ARG A 654 -15.47 -2.56 -0.82
N ALA A 655 -16.08 -1.78 0.07
CA ALA A 655 -15.37 -0.97 1.05
C ALA A 655 -14.48 -1.86 1.94
N SER A 656 -15.02 -2.94 2.50
CA SER A 656 -14.26 -3.89 3.32
C SER A 656 -13.11 -4.51 2.53
N ARG A 657 -13.35 -4.94 1.28
CA ARG A 657 -12.30 -5.53 0.43
C ARG A 657 -11.21 -4.54 0.06
N LEU A 658 -11.56 -3.28 -0.19
CA LEU A 658 -10.59 -2.21 -0.41
C LEU A 658 -9.73 -2.00 0.83
N LEU A 659 -10.36 -1.91 2.02
CA LEU A 659 -9.66 -1.71 3.28
C LEU A 659 -8.74 -2.89 3.64
N GLU A 660 -9.19 -4.13 3.43
CA GLU A 660 -8.38 -5.34 3.63
C GLU A 660 -7.12 -5.31 2.76
N ARG A 661 -7.27 -5.03 1.46
CA ARG A 661 -6.14 -4.88 0.53
C ARG A 661 -5.23 -3.74 0.95
N HIS A 662 -5.79 -2.61 1.34
CA HIS A 662 -5.03 -1.45 1.78
C HIS A 662 -4.24 -1.74 3.07
N ARG A 663 -4.81 -2.50 4.02
CA ARG A 663 -4.12 -2.94 5.25
C ARG A 663 -3.02 -3.95 4.96
N ALA A 664 -3.26 -4.89 4.05
CA ALA A 664 -2.25 -5.88 3.64
C ALA A 664 -1.07 -5.23 2.91
N PHE A 665 -1.34 -4.19 2.11
CA PHE A 665 -0.35 -3.50 1.29
C PHE A 665 0.34 -2.35 2.04
N GLY A 666 -0.38 -1.59 2.85
CA GLY A 666 0.03 -0.32 3.46
C GLY A 666 1.36 -0.36 4.25
N PRO A 667 1.56 -1.27 5.23
CA PRO A 667 2.81 -1.38 5.98
C PRO A 667 4.03 -1.65 5.08
N ARG A 668 3.81 -2.28 3.92
CA ARG A 668 4.87 -2.62 2.95
C ARG A 668 5.27 -1.41 2.11
N LEU A 669 4.40 -0.41 1.86
CA LEU A 669 4.81 0.84 1.19
C LEU A 669 5.11 2.01 2.11
N ALA A 670 4.66 1.99 3.37
CA ALA A 670 4.89 3.05 4.35
C ALA A 670 6.39 3.41 4.54
N LEU A 671 7.27 2.65 3.90
CA LEU A 671 8.72 2.63 4.04
C LEU A 671 9.44 3.01 2.76
N ARG A 672 8.70 3.36 1.71
CA ARG A 672 9.24 4.14 0.60
C ARG A 672 9.10 5.62 0.91
N ASP A 673 10.21 6.34 0.74
CA ASP A 673 10.21 7.81 0.66
C ASP A 673 9.07 8.26 -0.26
N HIS A 674 8.34 9.32 0.13
CA HIS A 674 7.13 9.83 -0.53
C HIS A 674 7.02 9.42 -2.00
N LEU A 675 6.16 8.43 -2.30
CA LEU A 675 5.97 7.98 -3.67
C LEU A 675 5.48 9.16 -4.52
N PRO A 676 6.07 9.38 -5.70
CA PRO A 676 5.66 10.48 -6.56
C PRO A 676 4.20 10.27 -6.97
N ARG A 677 3.38 11.30 -6.74
CA ARG A 677 1.99 11.30 -7.19
C ARG A 677 1.98 11.57 -8.69
N ALA A 678 1.21 10.78 -9.44
CA ALA A 678 0.99 11.04 -10.85
C ALA A 678 0.13 12.30 -11.05
N THR A 679 0.44 13.07 -12.09
CA THR A 679 -0.41 14.18 -12.56
C THR A 679 -1.49 13.61 -13.48
N ILE A 680 -2.74 13.63 -13.03
CA ILE A 680 -3.90 13.18 -13.80
C ILE A 680 -4.59 14.40 -14.41
N LEU A 681 -4.73 14.44 -15.74
CA LEU A 681 -5.29 15.57 -16.47
C LEU A 681 -6.60 15.16 -17.17
N ASP A 682 -7.65 15.96 -16.98
CA ASP A 682 -8.88 15.92 -17.78
C ASP A 682 -8.61 16.64 -19.12
N ALA A 683 -8.02 15.91 -20.06
CA ALA A 683 -7.46 16.47 -21.27
C ALA A 683 -7.41 15.44 -22.41
N SER A 684 -7.63 15.89 -23.65
CA SER A 684 -7.49 15.04 -24.84
C SER A 684 -6.06 15.07 -25.37
N ALA A 685 -5.45 13.91 -25.57
CA ALA A 685 -4.12 13.84 -26.16
C ALA A 685 -4.06 14.28 -27.64
N SER A 686 -5.20 14.33 -28.34
CA SER A 686 -5.24 14.87 -29.71
C SER A 686 -5.22 16.40 -29.75
N ASP A 687 -5.52 17.07 -28.63
CA ASP A 687 -5.42 18.52 -28.52
C ASP A 687 -4.00 18.92 -28.10
N SER A 688 -3.36 19.78 -28.89
CA SER A 688 -2.02 20.29 -28.60
C SER A 688 -1.96 21.14 -27.33
N SER A 689 -3.07 21.77 -26.93
CA SER A 689 -3.11 22.59 -25.71
C SER A 689 -2.91 21.76 -24.43
N SER A 690 -3.26 20.47 -24.47
CA SER A 690 -3.04 19.52 -23.37
C SER A 690 -1.56 19.36 -22.98
N PHE A 691 -0.64 19.69 -23.88
CA PHE A 691 0.81 19.53 -23.70
C PHE A 691 1.53 20.81 -23.27
N THR A 692 0.78 21.89 -22.98
CA THR A 692 1.35 23.13 -22.43
C THR A 692 1.35 23.17 -20.90
N HIS A 693 0.90 22.09 -20.24
CA HIS A 693 0.87 21.97 -18.79
C HIS A 693 2.30 21.94 -18.20
N GLU A 694 2.51 22.53 -17.01
CA GLU A 694 3.82 22.59 -16.32
C GLU A 694 4.46 21.20 -16.10
N ALA A 695 3.64 20.15 -16.06
CA ALA A 695 4.09 18.76 -15.92
C ALA A 695 4.98 18.29 -17.09
N PHE A 696 5.01 19.02 -18.21
CA PHE A 696 5.84 18.74 -19.38
C PHE A 696 7.08 19.63 -19.50
N GLU A 697 7.33 20.54 -18.55
CA GLU A 697 8.43 21.53 -18.62
C GLU A 697 9.81 20.90 -18.87
N HIS A 698 10.04 19.71 -18.30
CA HIS A 698 11.31 18.97 -18.43
C HIS A 698 11.27 17.82 -19.45
N GLY A 699 10.18 17.71 -20.21
CA GLY A 699 9.91 16.60 -21.11
C GLY A 699 9.62 15.28 -20.39
N VAL A 700 9.40 14.22 -21.18
CA VAL A 700 9.09 12.87 -20.71
C VAL A 700 10.12 11.86 -21.22
N SER A 701 10.56 10.94 -20.36
CA SER A 701 11.53 9.90 -20.70
C SER A 701 10.94 8.79 -21.55
N ALA A 702 9.69 8.46 -21.26
CA ALA A 702 9.02 7.29 -21.80
C ALA A 702 7.52 7.53 -21.96
N VAL A 703 6.94 6.88 -22.95
CA VAL A 703 5.49 6.83 -23.17
C VAL A 703 5.07 5.38 -23.11
N VAL A 704 4.11 5.06 -22.25
CA VAL A 704 3.55 3.70 -22.15
C VAL A 704 2.04 3.83 -22.20
N SER A 705 1.39 3.15 -23.16
CA SER A 705 -0.05 3.28 -23.33
C SER A 705 -0.70 2.12 -24.07
N SER A 706 -2.02 2.04 -23.96
CA SER A 706 -2.87 1.14 -24.74
C SER A 706 -3.96 1.99 -25.42
N PRO A 707 -3.67 2.58 -26.59
CA PRO A 707 -4.62 3.46 -27.29
C PRO A 707 -5.96 2.77 -27.58
N PRO A 708 -7.07 3.53 -27.69
CA PRO A 708 -8.32 2.98 -28.16
C PRO A 708 -8.16 2.44 -29.59
N TYR A 709 -8.72 1.26 -29.86
CA TYR A 709 -8.74 0.73 -31.22
C TYR A 709 -9.82 1.42 -32.06
N GLY A 710 -9.51 1.70 -33.32
CA GLY A 710 -10.45 2.29 -34.26
C GLY A 710 -11.76 1.49 -34.30
N THR A 711 -12.88 2.13 -33.94
CA THR A 711 -14.22 1.54 -33.98
C THR A 711 -14.46 0.33 -33.08
N ALA A 712 -13.74 0.12 -31.96
CA ALA A 712 -13.83 -1.13 -31.17
C ALA A 712 -14.73 -1.10 -29.91
N LEU A 713 -14.71 -0.04 -29.09
CA LEU A 713 -15.49 0.01 -27.85
C LEU A 713 -16.09 1.41 -27.61
N PRO A 714 -17.40 1.53 -27.28
CA PRO A 714 -17.99 2.82 -26.96
C PRO A 714 -17.75 3.11 -25.47
N TYR A 715 -16.60 3.70 -25.13
CA TYR A 715 -16.18 3.88 -23.74
C TYR A 715 -17.16 4.74 -22.93
N ILE A 716 -17.65 5.86 -23.49
CA ILE A 716 -18.61 6.74 -22.80
C ILE A 716 -19.96 6.04 -22.62
N ASP A 717 -20.40 5.25 -23.61
CA ASP A 717 -21.64 4.46 -23.50
C ASP A 717 -21.50 3.34 -22.46
N THR A 718 -20.33 2.69 -22.39
CA THR A 718 -20.06 1.63 -21.41
C THR A 718 -20.25 2.14 -19.97
N ASP A 719 -19.80 3.37 -19.69
CA ASP A 719 -19.87 4.00 -18.38
C ASP A 719 -21.06 4.98 -18.22
N ARG A 720 -21.99 5.01 -19.19
CA ARG A 720 -23.06 6.02 -19.31
C ARG A 720 -23.82 6.28 -18.01
N LEU A 721 -24.20 5.20 -17.31
CA LEU A 721 -24.98 5.31 -16.06
C LEU A 721 -24.14 5.87 -14.93
N SER A 722 -22.87 5.50 -14.81
CA SER A 722 -21.94 6.07 -13.82
C SER A 722 -21.70 7.56 -14.10
N ILE A 723 -21.49 7.92 -15.37
CA ILE A 723 -21.29 9.31 -15.81
C ILE A 723 -22.51 10.19 -15.46
N ALA A 724 -23.73 9.66 -15.58
CA ALA A 724 -24.95 10.39 -15.22
C ALA A 724 -25.24 10.38 -13.71
N ALA A 725 -25.24 9.20 -13.07
CA ALA A 725 -25.67 9.04 -11.68
C ALA A 725 -24.65 9.62 -10.69
N VAL A 726 -23.36 9.36 -10.89
CA VAL A 726 -22.30 9.74 -9.94
C VAL A 726 -21.72 11.10 -10.30
N PHE A 727 -21.36 11.29 -11.57
CA PHE A 727 -20.63 12.47 -12.06
C PHE A 727 -21.55 13.56 -12.67
N GLY A 728 -22.87 13.33 -12.70
CA GLY A 728 -23.87 14.34 -13.03
C GLY A 728 -23.82 14.90 -14.45
N ARG A 729 -23.19 14.20 -15.41
CA ARG A 729 -23.10 14.72 -16.78
C ARG A 729 -24.36 14.38 -17.58
N THR A 730 -24.94 15.41 -18.19
CA THR A 730 -26.18 15.28 -18.97
C THR A 730 -25.98 14.46 -20.25
N ARG A 731 -27.08 14.07 -20.90
CA ARG A 731 -27.03 13.43 -22.23
C ARG A 731 -26.25 14.27 -23.24
N ARG A 732 -26.47 15.59 -23.28
CA ARG A 732 -25.75 16.51 -24.17
C ARG A 732 -24.25 16.51 -23.92
N GLN A 733 -23.82 16.60 -22.66
CA GLN A 733 -22.41 16.58 -22.29
C GLN A 733 -21.75 15.24 -22.63
N ARG A 734 -22.44 14.12 -22.41
CA ARG A 734 -21.95 12.79 -22.81
C ARG A 734 -21.79 12.66 -24.32
N THR A 735 -22.72 13.19 -25.12
CA THR A 735 -22.57 13.23 -26.58
C THR A 735 -21.35 14.05 -27.01
N GLN A 736 -21.07 15.18 -26.34
CA GLN A 736 -19.87 15.98 -26.61
C GLN A 736 -18.58 15.23 -26.27
N LEU A 737 -18.55 14.53 -25.13
CA LEU A 737 -17.41 13.68 -24.74
C LEU A 737 -17.17 12.53 -25.74
N GLU A 738 -18.25 11.87 -26.20
CA GLU A 738 -18.13 10.80 -27.20
C GLU A 738 -17.64 11.34 -28.55
N ALA A 739 -17.95 12.59 -28.91
CA ALA A 739 -17.47 13.20 -30.14
C ALA A 739 -15.97 13.58 -30.08
N SER A 740 -15.45 13.93 -28.90
CA SER A 740 -14.03 14.26 -28.71
C SER A 740 -13.14 13.04 -28.48
N LEU A 741 -13.71 11.85 -28.25
CA LEU A 741 -12.97 10.61 -28.00
C LEU A 741 -12.28 10.10 -29.26
N VAL A 742 -10.96 9.90 -29.18
CA VAL A 742 -10.19 9.22 -30.24
C VAL A 742 -10.70 7.79 -30.39
N GLY A 743 -11.03 7.40 -31.62
CA GLY A 743 -11.59 6.07 -31.91
C GLY A 743 -13.09 5.93 -31.65
N SER A 744 -13.79 7.04 -31.36
CA SER A 744 -15.25 7.08 -31.27
C SER A 744 -15.94 6.45 -32.49
N ARG A 745 -17.04 5.75 -32.23
CA ARG A 745 -17.89 5.12 -33.26
C ARG A 745 -18.97 6.07 -33.80
N GLU A 746 -19.21 7.16 -33.11
CA GLU A 746 -20.28 8.09 -33.45
C GLU A 746 -19.78 9.13 -34.46
N ILE A 747 -20.54 9.27 -35.55
CA ILE A 747 -20.28 10.22 -36.63
C ILE A 747 -21.62 10.60 -37.26
N THR A 748 -21.84 11.89 -37.52
CA THR A 748 -23.04 12.37 -38.20
C THR A 748 -22.92 12.15 -39.71
N GLY A 749 -24.06 12.22 -40.44
CA GLY A 749 -24.04 12.11 -41.90
C GLY A 749 -23.23 13.22 -42.57
N ARG A 750 -23.29 14.43 -42.01
CA ARG A 750 -22.49 15.58 -42.45
C ARG A 750 -21.00 15.33 -42.27
N GLU A 751 -20.57 14.95 -41.06
CA GLU A 751 -19.15 14.63 -40.80
C GLU A 751 -18.67 13.48 -41.68
N THR A 752 -19.50 12.46 -41.92
CA THR A 752 -19.17 11.35 -42.82
C THR A 752 -18.79 11.88 -44.20
N ALA A 753 -19.63 12.74 -44.79
CA ALA A 753 -19.36 13.34 -46.09
C ALA A 753 -18.10 14.25 -46.08
N GLU A 754 -17.89 15.01 -45.01
CA GLU A 754 -16.70 15.88 -44.85
C GLU A 754 -15.41 15.06 -44.80
N TRP A 755 -15.39 13.95 -44.06
CA TRP A 755 -14.21 13.05 -44.00
C TRP A 755 -14.01 12.30 -45.32
N GLU A 756 -15.08 11.80 -45.94
CA GLU A 756 -14.98 11.08 -47.22
C GLU A 756 -14.50 11.97 -48.37
N ALA A 757 -14.82 13.27 -48.35
CA ALA A 757 -14.32 14.23 -49.34
C ALA A 757 -12.79 14.37 -49.34
N LEU A 758 -12.12 13.99 -48.24
CA LEU A 758 -10.66 14.00 -48.13
C LEU A 758 -10.01 12.74 -48.73
N LEU A 759 -10.77 11.66 -48.92
CA LEU A 759 -10.28 10.41 -49.52
C LEU A 759 -10.04 10.60 -51.02
N GLY A 760 -8.98 10.02 -51.55
CA GLY A 760 -8.57 10.17 -52.95
C GLY A 760 -8.00 11.55 -53.34
N SER A 761 -7.83 12.47 -52.39
CA SER A 761 -7.22 13.81 -52.61
C SER A 761 -5.77 13.83 -52.08
N PRO A 762 -4.75 13.77 -52.95
CA PRO A 762 -3.35 13.74 -52.51
C PRO A 762 -2.98 14.97 -51.66
N GLY A 763 -2.40 14.73 -50.48
CA GLY A 763 -1.96 15.79 -49.56
C GLY A 763 -3.07 16.47 -48.75
N ALA A 764 -4.33 16.03 -48.88
CA ALA A 764 -5.45 16.60 -48.13
C ALA A 764 -5.37 16.30 -46.61
N VAL A 765 -4.66 15.24 -46.23
CA VAL A 765 -4.39 14.86 -44.84
C VAL A 765 -2.91 14.58 -44.65
N ASN A 766 -2.38 14.97 -43.49
CA ASN A 766 -1.01 14.66 -43.10
C ASN A 766 -0.97 13.23 -42.54
N LEU A 767 -0.88 12.24 -43.43
CA LEU A 767 -0.76 10.82 -43.10
C LEU A 767 0.25 10.13 -44.04
N PRO A 768 0.88 9.02 -43.63
CA PRO A 768 1.74 8.25 -44.51
C PRO A 768 1.03 7.78 -45.79
N ALA A 769 1.80 7.62 -46.87
CA ALA A 769 1.28 7.14 -48.16
C ALA A 769 0.68 5.73 -48.06
N THR A 770 1.21 4.88 -47.18
CA THR A 770 0.65 3.54 -46.91
C THR A 770 -0.75 3.64 -46.34
N THR A 771 -0.95 4.52 -45.36
CA THR A 771 -2.23 4.70 -44.65
C THR A 771 -3.30 5.27 -45.56
N THR A 772 -2.96 6.30 -46.35
CA THR A 772 -3.89 6.90 -47.32
C THR A 772 -4.30 5.91 -48.40
N SER A 773 -3.34 5.12 -48.91
CA SER A 773 -3.62 4.07 -49.90
C SER A 773 -4.54 2.97 -49.36
N TYR A 774 -4.32 2.54 -48.11
CA TYR A 774 -5.20 1.58 -47.45
C TYR A 774 -6.63 2.13 -47.28
N LEU A 775 -6.77 3.37 -46.82
CA LEU A 775 -8.08 4.02 -46.63
C LEU A 775 -8.85 4.20 -47.94
N ASP A 776 -8.17 4.57 -49.02
CA ASP A 776 -8.78 4.69 -50.36
C ASP A 776 -9.24 3.32 -50.89
N ALA A 777 -8.44 2.27 -50.68
CA ALA A 777 -8.82 0.91 -51.06
C ALA A 777 -10.04 0.42 -50.27
N LEU A 778 -10.06 0.69 -48.97
CA LEU A 778 -11.19 0.36 -48.10
C LEU A 778 -12.46 1.12 -48.53
N TYR A 779 -12.35 2.41 -48.81
CA TYR A 779 -13.48 3.23 -49.27
C TYR A 779 -14.10 2.67 -50.54
N ARG A 780 -13.28 2.44 -51.58
CA ARG A 780 -13.76 1.86 -52.85
C ARG A 780 -14.49 0.54 -52.66
N ALA A 781 -13.97 -0.31 -51.77
CA ALA A 781 -14.56 -1.62 -51.54
C ALA A 781 -15.87 -1.56 -50.74
N VAL A 782 -15.94 -0.70 -49.72
CA VAL A 782 -17.17 -0.47 -48.96
C VAL A 782 -18.24 0.16 -49.85
N SER A 783 -17.86 1.13 -50.70
CA SER A 783 -18.78 1.77 -51.65
C SER A 783 -19.30 0.81 -52.74
N ALA A 784 -18.51 -0.21 -53.09
CA ALA A 784 -18.92 -1.23 -54.06
C ALA A 784 -19.80 -2.35 -53.43
N ASP A 785 -19.83 -2.47 -52.10
CA ASP A 785 -20.63 -3.47 -51.39
C ASP A 785 -22.09 -3.03 -51.25
N SER A 786 -22.93 -3.43 -52.21
CA SER A 786 -24.39 -3.18 -52.17
C SER A 786 -25.10 -3.81 -50.96
N SER A 787 -24.47 -4.74 -50.25
CA SER A 787 -24.99 -5.35 -49.01
C SER A 787 -24.55 -4.62 -47.73
N ALA A 788 -23.72 -3.57 -47.84
CA ALA A 788 -23.20 -2.83 -46.72
C ALA A 788 -24.31 -2.01 -46.04
N GLY A 789 -24.69 -2.42 -44.82
CA GLY A 789 -25.56 -1.62 -43.97
C GLY A 789 -24.91 -0.29 -43.56
N PHE A 790 -25.72 0.66 -43.11
CA PHE A 790 -25.33 2.03 -42.76
C PHE A 790 -24.07 2.18 -41.90
N ARG A 791 -23.87 1.30 -40.89
CA ARG A 791 -22.66 1.32 -40.05
C ARG A 791 -21.39 0.96 -40.83
N LYS A 792 -21.48 0.03 -41.78
CA LYS A 792 -20.35 -0.38 -42.62
C LYS A 792 -19.98 0.75 -43.59
N LEU A 793 -20.97 1.39 -44.21
CA LEU A 793 -20.76 2.53 -45.11
C LEU A 793 -19.96 3.67 -44.47
N ARG A 794 -20.10 3.87 -43.15
CA ARG A 794 -19.36 4.91 -42.40
C ARG A 794 -17.95 4.51 -41.96
N THR A 795 -17.55 3.26 -42.15
CA THR A 795 -16.27 2.73 -41.65
C THR A 795 -15.05 3.48 -42.22
N PRO A 796 -14.98 3.81 -43.53
CA PRO A 796 -13.85 4.57 -44.08
C PRO A 796 -13.67 5.93 -43.41
N ALA A 797 -14.74 6.72 -43.28
CA ALA A 797 -14.72 8.02 -42.61
C ALA A 797 -14.25 7.92 -41.15
N LEU A 798 -14.75 6.91 -40.41
CA LEU A 798 -14.38 6.68 -39.01
C LEU A 798 -12.89 6.33 -38.87
N LEU A 799 -12.35 5.50 -39.76
CA LEU A 799 -10.93 5.12 -39.73
C LEU A 799 -10.02 6.27 -40.17
N LEU A 800 -10.43 7.06 -41.17
CA LEU A 800 -9.69 8.27 -41.53
C LEU A 800 -9.61 9.24 -40.35
N ARG A 801 -10.75 9.54 -39.70
CA ARG A 801 -10.79 10.38 -38.50
C ARG A 801 -9.86 9.82 -37.41
N TYR A 802 -9.91 8.51 -37.17
CA TYR A 802 -9.07 7.84 -36.19
C TYR A 802 -7.57 8.02 -36.48
N PHE A 803 -7.11 7.75 -37.70
CA PHE A 803 -5.69 7.87 -38.03
C PHE A 803 -5.20 9.32 -38.02
N VAL A 804 -6.03 10.27 -38.44
CA VAL A 804 -5.72 11.72 -38.32
C VAL A 804 -5.57 12.11 -36.85
N GLN A 805 -6.48 11.66 -35.99
CA GLN A 805 -6.39 11.92 -34.54
C GLN A 805 -5.18 11.24 -33.90
N MET A 806 -4.87 9.99 -34.27
CA MET A 806 -3.67 9.29 -33.80
C MET A 806 -2.38 9.98 -34.26
N ASN A 807 -2.34 10.50 -35.49
CA ASN A 807 -1.22 11.32 -35.94
C ASN A 807 -1.06 12.59 -35.11
N ALA A 808 -2.17 13.28 -34.79
CA ALA A 808 -2.13 14.44 -33.90
C ALA A 808 -1.61 14.09 -32.49
N VAL A 809 -2.08 12.97 -31.91
CA VAL A 809 -1.61 12.48 -30.61
C VAL A 809 -0.10 12.21 -30.64
N LEU A 810 0.38 11.43 -31.60
CA LEU A 810 1.81 11.09 -31.70
C LEU A 810 2.67 12.32 -31.99
N SER A 811 2.18 13.24 -32.81
CA SER A 811 2.84 14.53 -33.07
C SER A 811 2.94 15.39 -31.80
N ASN A 812 1.92 15.38 -30.94
CA ASN A 812 1.97 16.09 -29.65
C ASN A 812 2.92 15.41 -28.67
N VAL A 813 2.92 14.07 -28.62
CA VAL A 813 3.89 13.28 -27.84
C VAL A 813 5.33 13.60 -28.27
N ALA A 814 5.60 13.69 -29.58
CA ALA A 814 6.92 14.03 -30.10
C ALA A 814 7.45 15.39 -29.61
N LYS A 815 6.56 16.34 -29.29
CA LYS A 815 6.96 17.67 -28.78
C LYS A 815 7.50 17.64 -27.34
N VAL A 816 7.12 16.63 -26.55
CA VAL A 816 7.46 16.53 -25.13
C VAL A 816 8.39 15.35 -24.83
N LEU A 817 8.58 14.43 -25.77
CA LEU A 817 9.49 13.29 -25.62
C LEU A 817 10.94 13.77 -25.70
N VAL A 818 11.76 13.42 -24.71
CA VAL A 818 13.19 13.77 -24.73
C VAL A 818 13.94 13.01 -25.83
N PRO A 819 15.10 13.51 -26.31
CA PRO A 819 15.95 12.77 -27.25
C PRO A 819 16.25 11.36 -26.72
N LYS A 820 16.23 10.36 -27.61
CA LYS A 820 16.35 8.93 -27.24
C LYS A 820 15.28 8.42 -26.26
N GLY A 821 14.21 9.17 -26.01
CA GLY A 821 13.06 8.68 -25.24
C GLY A 821 12.34 7.56 -25.98
N GLU A 822 11.71 6.65 -25.23
CA GLU A 822 11.06 5.47 -25.81
C GLU A 822 9.53 5.49 -25.68
N VAL A 823 8.86 4.92 -26.67
CA VAL A 823 7.40 4.83 -26.75
C VAL A 823 7.00 3.37 -26.86
N ALA A 824 6.23 2.85 -25.93
CA ALA A 824 5.67 1.50 -25.94
C ALA A 824 4.14 1.55 -26.06
N LEU A 825 3.59 1.06 -27.17
CA LEU A 825 2.15 1.04 -27.43
C LEU A 825 1.65 -0.40 -27.51
N VAL A 826 0.57 -0.69 -26.78
CA VAL A 826 -0.16 -1.96 -26.88
C VAL A 826 -1.30 -1.78 -27.87
N LEU A 827 -1.16 -2.34 -29.07
CA LEU A 827 -2.10 -2.20 -30.17
C LEU A 827 -2.57 -3.57 -30.67
N GLY A 828 -3.62 -3.59 -31.47
CA GLY A 828 -4.24 -4.81 -31.95
C GLY A 828 -5.02 -4.52 -33.21
N ASP A 829 -4.91 -5.42 -34.18
CA ASP A 829 -5.65 -5.30 -35.42
C ASP A 829 -7.11 -5.73 -35.22
N SER A 830 -7.99 -5.08 -35.94
CA SER A 830 -9.41 -5.41 -35.95
C SER A 830 -9.83 -5.93 -37.33
N THR A 831 -11.02 -6.51 -37.42
CA THR A 831 -11.55 -6.97 -38.71
C THR A 831 -12.96 -6.46 -38.93
N THR A 832 -13.28 -6.14 -40.18
CA THR A 832 -14.64 -5.87 -40.65
C THR A 832 -15.03 -6.89 -41.71
N THR A 833 -16.28 -6.85 -42.16
CA THR A 833 -16.77 -7.75 -43.23
C THR A 833 -17.38 -6.94 -44.35
N ILE A 834 -16.81 -7.07 -45.55
CA ILE A 834 -17.23 -6.35 -46.77
C ILE A 834 -17.50 -7.41 -47.84
N ALA A 835 -18.67 -7.36 -48.46
CA ALA A 835 -19.13 -8.33 -49.47
C ALA A 835 -18.98 -9.81 -49.02
N GLY A 836 -19.21 -10.09 -47.73
CA GLY A 836 -19.08 -11.43 -47.14
C GLY A 836 -17.65 -11.88 -46.84
N GLN A 837 -16.62 -11.09 -47.18
CA GLN A 837 -15.22 -11.38 -46.90
C GLN A 837 -14.72 -10.63 -45.68
N LYS A 838 -13.84 -11.26 -44.88
CA LYS A 838 -13.15 -10.59 -43.77
C LYS A 838 -12.10 -9.63 -44.31
N TRP A 839 -12.14 -8.39 -43.83
CA TRP A 839 -11.17 -7.36 -44.16
C TRP A 839 -10.38 -6.98 -42.91
N LEU A 840 -9.05 -7.04 -42.99
CA LEU A 840 -8.15 -6.65 -41.89
C LEU A 840 -8.04 -5.13 -41.81
N ILE A 841 -8.16 -4.58 -40.61
CA ILE A 841 -7.82 -3.19 -40.30
C ILE A 841 -6.45 -3.22 -39.61
N PRO A 842 -5.36 -2.89 -40.32
CA PRO A 842 -3.98 -3.06 -39.86
C PRO A 842 -3.56 -1.89 -38.94
N THR A 843 -4.29 -1.69 -37.85
CA THR A 843 -4.06 -0.58 -36.91
C THR A 843 -2.62 -0.54 -36.40
N VAL A 844 -2.01 -1.70 -36.13
CA VAL A 844 -0.63 -1.75 -35.62
C VAL A 844 0.35 -1.18 -36.64
N ASP A 845 0.25 -1.62 -37.90
CA ASP A 845 1.20 -1.25 -38.94
C ASP A 845 1.00 0.21 -39.40
N GLU A 846 -0.25 0.70 -39.43
CA GLU A 846 -0.51 2.10 -39.78
C GLU A 846 -0.05 3.08 -38.70
N VAL A 847 -0.25 2.75 -37.41
CA VAL A 847 0.30 3.56 -36.32
C VAL A 847 1.84 3.53 -36.34
N ALA A 848 2.45 2.37 -36.64
CA ALA A 848 3.89 2.27 -36.82
C ALA A 848 4.41 3.11 -38.00
N SER A 849 3.66 3.20 -39.09
CA SER A 849 3.98 4.05 -40.24
C SER A 849 3.94 5.54 -39.86
N ILE A 850 2.94 5.96 -39.08
CA ILE A 850 2.84 7.32 -38.55
C ILE A 850 4.04 7.64 -37.65
N SER A 851 4.39 6.74 -36.71
CA SER A 851 5.55 6.90 -35.82
C SER A 851 6.87 7.06 -36.59
N LYS A 852 7.10 6.27 -37.64
CA LYS A 852 8.28 6.40 -38.51
C LYS A 852 8.31 7.74 -39.23
N GLY A 853 7.15 8.25 -39.65
CA GLY A 853 7.01 9.58 -40.25
C GLY A 853 7.41 10.73 -39.32
N LEU A 854 7.39 10.50 -38.00
CA LEU A 854 7.85 11.46 -36.97
C LEU A 854 9.36 11.34 -36.67
N GLY A 855 10.10 10.49 -37.40
CA GLY A 855 11.51 10.25 -37.13
C GLY A 855 11.76 9.31 -35.95
N TRP A 856 10.84 8.39 -35.65
CA TRP A 856 11.09 7.38 -34.62
C TRP A 856 11.53 6.05 -35.23
N SER A 857 12.54 5.44 -34.62
CA SER A 857 13.06 4.13 -35.00
C SER A 857 12.35 3.01 -34.25
N LEU A 858 12.03 1.90 -34.93
CA LEU A 858 11.42 0.73 -34.30
C LEU A 858 12.49 -0.02 -33.49
N VAL A 859 12.23 -0.25 -32.21
CA VAL A 859 13.09 -0.99 -31.28
C VAL A 859 12.65 -2.44 -31.14
N ASP A 860 11.34 -2.67 -30.99
CA ASP A 860 10.78 -3.98 -30.76
C ASP A 860 9.33 -4.08 -31.25
N ASP A 861 8.91 -5.29 -31.59
CA ASP A 861 7.58 -5.64 -32.06
C ASP A 861 7.21 -7.04 -31.54
N LEU A 862 6.59 -7.05 -30.36
CA LEU A 862 6.35 -8.27 -29.60
C LEU A 862 4.87 -8.66 -29.67
N PRO A 863 4.50 -9.80 -30.28
CA PRO A 863 3.13 -10.31 -30.23
C PRO A 863 2.75 -10.75 -28.81
N ILE A 864 1.57 -10.36 -28.35
CA ILE A 864 1.02 -10.71 -27.03
C ILE A 864 -0.39 -11.27 -27.16
N THR A 865 -0.74 -12.19 -26.25
CA THR A 865 -2.11 -12.72 -26.14
C THR A 865 -3.01 -11.78 -25.37
N VAL A 866 -4.29 -11.70 -25.77
CA VAL A 866 -5.31 -10.92 -25.07
C VAL A 866 -6.00 -11.78 -24.01
N THR A 867 -6.19 -11.26 -22.80
CA THR A 867 -7.00 -11.92 -21.77
C THR A 867 -8.47 -11.92 -22.17
N GLN A 868 -9.08 -13.11 -22.28
CA GLN A 868 -10.49 -13.23 -22.62
C GLN A 868 -11.35 -13.08 -21.34
N GLU A 869 -12.02 -11.94 -21.16
CA GLU A 869 -13.14 -11.85 -20.23
C GLU A 869 -14.34 -12.60 -20.84
N GLY A 870 -15.02 -13.45 -20.07
CA GLY A 870 -16.19 -14.25 -20.49
C GLY A 870 -17.44 -13.41 -20.78
N LEU A 871 -17.36 -12.50 -21.75
CA LEU A 871 -18.38 -11.53 -22.10
C LEU A 871 -19.27 -12.03 -23.26
N LEU A 872 -20.54 -11.60 -23.25
CA LEU A 872 -21.48 -11.83 -24.35
C LEU A 872 -20.91 -11.22 -25.65
N ASN A 873 -20.76 -12.03 -26.70
CA ASN A 873 -20.19 -11.69 -28.03
C ASN A 873 -18.64 -11.71 -28.18
N ALA A 874 -17.91 -12.46 -27.33
CA ALA A 874 -16.45 -12.66 -27.46
C ALA A 874 -15.97 -13.17 -28.85
N ARG A 875 -16.85 -13.72 -29.69
CA ARG A 875 -16.56 -14.22 -31.05
C ARG A 875 -16.02 -13.18 -32.05
N HIS A 876 -16.09 -11.89 -31.73
CA HIS A 876 -15.56 -10.78 -32.55
C HIS A 876 -14.45 -9.98 -31.83
N ALA A 877 -13.97 -10.46 -30.68
CA ALA A 877 -12.91 -9.77 -29.94
C ALA A 877 -11.56 -9.88 -30.67
N ILE A 878 -10.70 -8.88 -30.46
CA ILE A 878 -9.31 -8.92 -30.92
C ILE A 878 -8.64 -10.13 -30.26
N THR A 879 -8.08 -11.03 -31.06
CA THR A 879 -7.52 -12.30 -30.59
C THR A 879 -6.03 -12.21 -30.27
N ALA A 880 -5.34 -11.18 -30.77
CA ALA A 880 -3.93 -10.93 -30.54
C ALA A 880 -3.65 -9.42 -30.56
N ASN A 881 -2.79 -8.99 -29.64
CA ASN A 881 -2.23 -7.63 -29.63
C ASN A 881 -0.74 -7.71 -29.94
N ARG A 882 -0.11 -6.58 -30.21
CA ARG A 882 1.33 -6.38 -30.34
C ARG A 882 1.76 -5.23 -29.42
N VAL A 883 2.89 -5.40 -28.75
CA VAL A 883 3.63 -4.30 -28.12
C VAL A 883 4.61 -3.79 -29.17
N ILE A 884 4.38 -2.59 -29.69
CA ILE A 884 5.35 -1.92 -30.57
C ILE A 884 6.12 -0.88 -29.77
N ARG A 885 7.45 -0.94 -29.85
CA ARG A 885 8.35 -0.03 -29.17
C ARG A 885 9.14 0.81 -30.16
N PHE A 886 9.18 2.11 -29.93
CA PHE A 886 9.95 3.06 -30.72
C PHE A 886 10.92 3.84 -29.85
N GLN A 887 11.99 4.35 -30.46
CA GLN A 887 12.90 5.30 -29.87
C GLN A 887 12.95 6.56 -30.72
N ALA A 888 12.81 7.72 -30.08
CA ALA A 888 12.98 9.02 -30.73
C ALA A 888 14.45 9.27 -31.10
N ASP A 889 14.66 10.01 -32.18
CA ASP A 889 16.00 10.34 -32.70
C ASP A 889 16.90 11.10 -31.70
#